data_AF-A0A2E6G6L5-F1
#
_entry.id   AF-A0A2E6G6L5-F1
#
_cell.length_a   1.000
_cell.length_b   1.000
_cell.length_c   1.000
_cell.angle_alpha   90.00
_cell.angle_beta   90.00
_cell.angle_gamma   90.00
#
_symmetry.space_group_name_H-M   'P 1'
#
loop_
_entity.id
_entity.type
_entity.pdbx_description
1 polymer ?
#
loop_
_entity_poly.entity_id
_entity_poly.type
_entity_poly.pdbx_seq_one_letter_code
_entity_poly.pdbx_strand_id
1 'polypeptide(L)'
;MSRHILDALMQLFALITLREVGLDRGREVVANFLRSRLNRDLVTEWLNTFESYLVSYGGAVESRKAKGLKRTALRSTKVLRACADINRDLQASEKALVFLRVLEFEMAISEEHVERDRLSRELIDLVADGFGIREGEKKCYETLVFESEQWPTITQRYHEAFLIGDQPQLGGVIKQGWTTALACFRHPESQVVFLRPIGAGAVQLNGELLDTNRTQPFTPGSTLRHPGAAPLHFVDIQRSFMEEENIPELTLSIDEVSHWFQYPNKQALHPFSATAQSGMLVGVMGASGSGKSTLLHLLAGTADPTFGRVELDGIPVTDNRANAHIGLVPQEDHLLPELTVKENLWYAARLAHGKEPETATAKRVDQCLLRLGLQETQDLPVGDALNKTISGGQRKRLNIALELIREPKVLLVDEPTSGLSSKDSESLMDLLKQMTHTGTLVIAVIHQPSGDIFRSFDALWVLDQGGYPVFTGRPLDALTHFRTIVNHFDAEQVACGLCGHVNPEQIFNIIEVPVLDGRGKSTGQRRISPKEWNDFHNVLVVPELEKAAPDQNQTVEFRGKVDNRTPGWGAQWCIQAARDVNRKIKNKQYLLINLLEAPVLAILLAILLRATESSVNYNYGDAQNIPHFLFVSVIVAIFMGLTVSAEELFQDRLMRKREANLHLNWGAYLTAKCAVLFCISALQTVLFSICASVILELPGHFFGYAFTLFSVAASANLFGLIISLLFNSVRVIYLAIPLFIIPQLMLGGAIVPFRSMHTSIAKATGVPWPAQAIISRWGFEALTTMYASDNAFSSPLFGAEQGMAKAEYLRDRWVPEIKRHLDLAQEEDSESLVTLIKGLGRYQLATDIHMSSGINSEAALVIHSQLDTFRNRQRAAWLKAKTERDSILLRLGWDNQSTVKAIKGTELNQTLLDWTTEADVLSTGIALEDNEIHNTKDALYAKAHWPGSGPFHAAQSWIGLTVPKRVANWMVLWAGTFIMMLGLILWGNLKPQGRPRRT
;
A
#
# COMPACT_ATOMS: atom_id res chain seq x y z
N MET A 1 35.23 -6.41 25.87
CA MET A 1 35.22 -4.93 25.87
C MET A 1 35.73 -4.46 24.52
N SER A 2 35.14 -3.42 23.94
CA SER A 2 35.60 -2.87 22.66
C SER A 2 36.99 -2.24 22.81
N ARG A 3 37.75 -2.18 21.70
CA ARG A 3 39.09 -1.55 21.68
C ARG A 3 39.04 -0.09 22.13
N HIS A 4 37.98 0.61 21.73
CA HIS A 4 37.74 2.02 22.04
C HIS A 4 37.50 2.26 23.54
N ILE A 5 36.71 1.40 24.21
CA ILE A 5 36.50 1.48 25.67
C ILE A 5 37.81 1.23 26.42
N LEU A 6 38.60 0.27 25.96
CA LEU A 6 39.87 -0.08 26.61
C LEU A 6 40.89 1.05 26.50
N ASP A 7 40.98 1.68 25.33
CA ASP A 7 41.83 2.85 25.12
C ASP A 7 41.42 4.04 25.99
N ALA A 8 40.12 4.34 26.03
CA ALA A 8 39.56 5.38 26.91
C ALA A 8 39.91 5.13 28.39
N LEU A 9 39.81 3.88 28.85
CA LEU A 9 40.20 3.53 30.21
C LEU A 9 41.70 3.66 30.46
N MET A 10 42.56 3.29 29.51
CA MET A 10 44.01 3.45 29.69
C MET A 10 44.39 4.93 29.79
N GLN A 11 43.77 5.81 28.99
CA GLN A 11 43.97 7.25 29.07
C GLN A 11 43.55 7.80 30.45
N LEU A 12 42.35 7.42 30.92
CA LEU A 12 41.81 7.90 32.20
C LEU A 12 42.57 7.33 33.40
N PHE A 13 42.89 6.05 33.40
CA PHE A 13 43.69 5.42 34.45
C PHE A 13 45.08 6.05 34.55
N ALA A 14 45.71 6.41 33.42
CA ALA A 14 47.02 7.09 33.42
C ALA A 14 46.92 8.49 34.06
N LEU A 15 45.85 9.24 33.77
CA LEU A 15 45.60 10.55 34.36
C LEU A 15 45.38 10.47 35.88
N ILE A 16 44.66 9.45 36.35
CA ILE A 16 44.40 9.19 37.78
C ILE A 16 45.69 8.77 38.49
N THR A 17 46.45 7.84 37.91
CA THR A 17 47.68 7.28 38.52
C THR A 17 48.79 8.32 38.71
N LEU A 18 48.88 9.33 37.84
CA LEU A 18 49.85 10.44 37.95
C LEU A 18 49.67 11.35 39.19
N ARG A 19 48.61 11.12 39.97
CA ARG A 19 48.25 11.90 41.15
C ARG A 19 48.90 11.37 42.43
N GLU A 20 49.30 10.11 42.48
CA GLU A 20 49.59 9.44 43.74
C GLU A 20 51.07 9.28 44.07
N VAL A 21 51.37 9.30 45.37
CA VAL A 21 52.58 8.68 45.93
C VAL A 21 52.35 7.16 45.94
N GLY A 22 52.31 6.57 44.76
CA GLY A 22 51.82 5.21 44.56
C GLY A 22 51.83 4.74 43.12
N LEU A 23 52.74 5.27 42.27
CA LEU A 23 52.89 4.89 40.85
C LEU A 23 52.92 3.36 40.66
N ASP A 24 53.58 2.66 41.58
CA ASP A 24 53.70 1.20 41.55
C ASP A 24 52.36 0.49 41.83
N ARG A 25 51.52 1.04 42.71
CA ARG A 25 50.20 0.49 43.05
C ARG A 25 49.19 0.73 41.92
N GLY A 26 49.17 1.92 41.33
CA GLY A 26 48.32 2.19 40.16
C GLY A 26 48.68 1.28 38.97
N ARG A 27 49.98 1.05 38.73
CA ARG A 27 50.46 0.06 37.75
C ARG A 27 49.99 -1.36 38.08
N GLU A 28 50.05 -1.75 39.35
CA GLU A 28 49.61 -3.07 39.80
C GLU A 28 48.10 -3.27 39.59
N VAL A 29 47.28 -2.27 39.94
CA VAL A 29 45.81 -2.31 39.73
C VAL A 29 45.47 -2.39 38.24
N VAL A 30 46.12 -1.60 37.37
CA VAL A 30 45.92 -1.69 35.91
C VAL A 30 46.38 -3.05 35.38
N ALA A 31 47.52 -3.56 35.83
CA ALA A 31 48.01 -4.87 35.41
C ALA A 31 47.05 -5.99 35.82
N ASN A 32 46.50 -5.95 37.03
CA ASN A 32 45.50 -6.91 37.50
C ASN A 32 44.18 -6.78 36.74
N PHE A 33 43.72 -5.55 36.47
CA PHE A 33 42.55 -5.29 35.62
C PHE A 33 42.71 -5.91 34.23
N LEU A 34 43.84 -5.68 33.56
CA LEU A 34 44.10 -6.22 32.22
C LEU A 34 44.26 -7.74 32.23
N ARG A 35 45.02 -8.31 33.19
CA ARG A 35 45.21 -9.77 33.33
C ARG A 35 43.91 -10.53 33.56
N SER A 36 42.94 -9.91 34.23
CA SER A 36 41.63 -10.52 34.45
C SER A 36 40.76 -10.58 33.18
N ARG A 37 41.11 -9.87 32.10
CA ARG A 37 40.24 -9.70 30.91
C ARG A 37 40.89 -9.97 29.56
N LEU A 38 42.21 -10.01 29.49
CA LEU A 38 42.97 -10.11 28.25
C LEU A 38 43.99 -11.24 28.32
N ASN A 39 44.36 -11.78 27.16
CA ASN A 39 45.46 -12.72 27.04
C ASN A 39 46.81 -12.02 27.28
N ARG A 40 47.85 -12.81 27.56
CA ARG A 40 49.18 -12.29 27.97
C ARG A 40 49.80 -11.32 26.96
N ASP A 41 49.57 -11.54 25.67
CA ASP A 41 50.09 -10.70 24.60
C ASP A 41 49.41 -9.32 24.57
N LEU A 42 48.06 -9.28 24.64
CA LEU A 42 47.30 -8.03 24.68
C LEU A 42 47.51 -7.29 26.00
N VAL A 43 47.68 -7.98 27.13
CA VAL A 43 48.04 -7.33 28.41
C VAL A 43 49.32 -6.53 28.25
N THR A 44 50.32 -7.08 27.55
CA THR A 44 51.59 -6.39 27.33
C THR A 44 51.42 -5.19 26.40
N GLU A 45 50.65 -5.33 25.32
CA GLU A 45 50.30 -4.22 24.41
C GLU A 45 49.62 -3.07 25.18
N TRP A 46 48.57 -3.37 25.95
CA TRP A 46 47.79 -2.35 26.64
C TRP A 46 48.51 -1.75 27.85
N LEU A 47 49.37 -2.50 28.53
CA LEU A 47 50.28 -1.94 29.54
C LEU A 47 51.27 -0.94 28.91
N ASN A 48 51.81 -1.25 27.72
CA ASN A 48 52.66 -0.30 26.99
C ASN A 48 51.87 0.95 26.57
N THR A 49 50.63 0.78 26.11
CA THR A 49 49.73 1.91 25.80
C THR A 49 49.48 2.77 27.04
N PHE A 50 49.17 2.17 28.18
CA PHE A 50 49.02 2.86 29.46
C PHE A 50 50.29 3.61 29.88
N GLU A 51 51.47 2.98 29.79
CA GLU A 51 52.76 3.63 30.08
C GLU A 51 53.04 4.79 29.11
N SER A 52 52.69 4.65 27.83
CA SER A 52 52.84 5.73 26.85
C SER A 52 51.99 6.94 27.24
N TYR A 53 50.77 6.72 27.72
CA TYR A 53 49.90 7.77 28.22
C TYR A 53 50.45 8.37 29.51
N LEU A 54 50.92 7.56 30.46
CA LEU A 54 51.59 8.03 31.68
C LEU A 54 52.77 8.96 31.35
N VAL A 55 53.64 8.59 30.41
CA VAL A 55 54.78 9.40 29.97
C VAL A 55 54.31 10.67 29.26
N SER A 56 53.33 10.58 28.36
CA SER A 56 52.81 11.74 27.62
C SER A 56 52.17 12.78 28.56
N TYR A 57 51.46 12.32 29.58
CA TYR A 57 50.78 13.17 30.54
C TYR A 57 51.74 13.67 31.63
N GLY A 58 52.72 12.86 32.06
CA GLY A 58 53.73 13.15 33.08
C GLY A 58 54.90 14.03 32.60
N GLY A 59 55.46 13.79 31.41
CA GLY A 59 56.66 14.50 30.91
C GLY A 59 56.47 16.01 30.66
N ALA A 60 55.23 16.45 30.45
CA ALA A 60 54.89 17.87 30.33
C ALA A 60 54.70 18.58 31.69
N VAL A 61 54.67 17.84 32.81
CA VAL A 61 54.48 18.39 34.17
C VAL A 61 55.84 18.72 34.82
N GLU A 62 56.92 18.05 34.42
CA GLU A 62 58.27 18.30 34.92
C GLU A 62 59.00 19.45 34.19
N SER A 63 58.65 19.75 32.93
CA SER A 63 59.35 20.76 32.12
C SER A 63 59.05 22.22 32.49
N ARG A 64 58.11 22.49 33.42
CA ARG A 64 57.81 23.86 33.89
C ARG A 64 57.78 23.95 35.41
N LYS A 65 58.74 24.67 35.99
CA LYS A 65 58.75 25.16 37.39
C LYS A 65 57.55 26.08 37.67
N ALA A 66 56.33 25.53 37.79
CA ALA A 66 55.12 26.30 38.11
C ALA A 66 54.54 25.87 39.47
N LYS A 67 54.46 26.81 40.42
CA LYS A 67 53.85 26.61 41.74
C LYS A 67 52.33 26.41 41.65
N GLY A 68 51.81 25.50 42.48
CA GLY A 68 50.43 25.44 42.99
C GLY A 68 49.32 25.49 41.94
N LEU A 69 48.61 26.63 41.85
CA LEU A 69 47.38 26.79 41.06
C LEU A 69 47.54 26.54 39.55
N LYS A 70 48.66 26.92 38.93
CA LYS A 70 48.87 26.72 37.48
C LYS A 70 49.02 25.24 37.10
N ARG A 71 49.45 24.40 38.04
CA ARG A 71 49.60 22.95 37.83
C ARG A 71 48.23 22.24 37.84
N THR A 72 47.31 22.67 38.70
CA THR A 72 45.94 22.13 38.78
C THR A 72 45.08 22.51 37.57
N ALA A 73 45.17 23.76 37.10
CA ALA A 73 44.46 24.21 35.91
C ALA A 73 44.92 23.46 34.63
N LEU A 74 46.23 23.28 34.44
CA LEU A 74 46.77 22.54 33.30
C LEU A 74 46.34 21.07 33.31
N ARG A 75 46.24 20.45 34.50
CA ARG A 75 45.75 19.07 34.66
C ARG A 75 44.27 18.96 34.27
N SER A 76 43.44 19.86 34.77
CA SER A 76 42.00 19.90 34.47
C SER A 76 41.73 20.04 32.96
N THR A 77 42.49 20.89 32.25
CA THR A 77 42.36 21.03 30.79
C THR A 77 42.72 19.77 30.00
N LYS A 78 43.66 18.95 30.49
CA LYS A 78 44.02 17.68 29.84
C LYS A 78 42.96 16.62 30.03
N VAL A 79 42.37 16.54 31.22
CA VAL A 79 41.28 15.62 31.54
C VAL A 79 40.07 15.93 30.66
N LEU A 80 39.67 17.20 30.56
CA LEU A 80 38.57 17.63 29.70
C LEU A 80 38.84 17.36 28.22
N ARG A 81 40.07 17.57 27.74
CA ARG A 81 40.44 17.24 26.35
C ARG A 81 40.35 15.73 26.09
N ALA A 82 40.90 14.89 26.98
CA ALA A 82 40.80 13.44 26.85
C ALA A 82 39.33 12.98 26.88
N CYS A 83 38.52 13.52 27.79
CA CYS A 83 37.09 13.22 27.83
C CYS A 83 36.36 13.66 26.56
N ALA A 84 36.72 14.81 25.96
CA ALA A 84 36.13 15.29 24.71
C ALA A 84 36.48 14.39 23.51
N ASP A 85 37.71 13.87 23.45
CA ASP A 85 38.14 12.93 22.41
C ASP A 85 37.41 11.58 22.57
N ILE A 86 37.35 11.06 23.81
CA ILE A 86 36.64 9.82 24.16
C ILE A 86 35.13 9.93 23.87
N ASN A 87 34.53 11.09 24.13
CA ASN A 87 33.08 11.31 23.98
C ASN A 87 32.55 11.15 22.55
N ARG A 88 33.41 11.28 21.53
CA ARG A 88 33.02 11.13 20.13
C ARG A 88 32.76 9.67 19.75
N ASP A 89 33.42 8.74 20.44
CA ASP A 89 33.49 7.34 20.06
C ASP A 89 32.62 6.43 20.95
N LEU A 90 32.07 6.94 22.05
CA LEU A 90 31.30 6.17 23.03
C LEU A 90 29.81 6.57 23.08
N GLN A 91 28.94 5.56 23.17
CA GLN A 91 27.52 5.73 23.48
C GLN A 91 27.28 6.03 24.98
N ALA A 92 26.08 6.49 25.35
CA ALA A 92 25.76 6.87 26.74
C ALA A 92 25.98 5.73 27.77
N SER A 93 25.56 4.49 27.46
CA SER A 93 25.84 3.31 28.30
C SER A 93 27.33 3.05 28.48
N GLU A 94 28.11 3.22 27.41
CA GLU A 94 29.55 2.98 27.43
C GLU A 94 30.26 4.07 28.24
N LYS A 95 29.82 5.33 28.16
CA LYS A 95 30.30 6.42 29.01
C LYS A 95 30.06 6.13 30.49
N ALA A 96 28.86 5.69 30.84
CA ALA A 96 28.53 5.31 32.21
C ALA A 96 29.34 4.10 32.69
N LEU A 97 29.53 3.09 31.84
CA LEU A 97 30.39 1.94 32.15
C LEU A 97 31.84 2.38 32.37
N VAL A 98 32.40 3.23 31.51
CA VAL A 98 33.76 3.79 31.65
C VAL A 98 33.86 4.59 32.95
N PHE A 99 32.88 5.44 33.25
CA PHE A 99 32.82 6.21 34.49
C PHE A 99 32.79 5.30 35.73
N LEU A 100 31.94 4.26 35.74
CA LEU A 100 31.91 3.27 36.81
C LEU A 100 33.26 2.55 36.98
N ARG A 101 33.95 2.18 35.90
CA ARG A 101 35.29 1.58 35.99
C ARG A 101 36.34 2.55 36.52
N VAL A 102 36.21 3.84 36.24
CA VAL A 102 37.05 4.89 36.84
C VAL A 102 36.81 5.00 38.35
N LEU A 103 35.56 4.98 38.80
CA LEU A 103 35.24 4.99 40.23
C LEU A 103 35.77 3.74 40.95
N GLU A 104 35.61 2.55 40.36
CA GLU A 104 36.15 1.29 40.91
C GLU A 104 37.68 1.29 40.95
N PHE A 105 38.33 1.89 39.95
CA PHE A 105 39.78 2.07 39.93
C PHE A 105 40.24 2.98 41.08
N GLU A 106 39.55 4.10 41.30
CA GLU A 106 39.84 4.99 42.44
C GLU A 106 39.64 4.25 43.79
N MET A 107 38.57 3.45 43.92
CA MET A 107 38.30 2.63 45.11
C MET A 107 39.42 1.62 45.39
N ALA A 108 39.97 0.98 44.35
CA ALA A 108 41.02 -0.02 44.49
C ALA A 108 42.37 0.57 44.93
N ILE A 109 42.58 1.86 44.71
CA ILE A 109 43.86 2.52 44.96
C ILE A 109 43.86 3.30 46.29
N SER A 110 42.72 3.86 46.68
CA SER A 110 42.59 4.66 47.89
C SER A 110 42.78 3.84 49.18
N GLU A 111 43.67 4.29 50.08
CA GLU A 111 43.74 3.86 51.49
C GLU A 111 43.04 4.87 52.41
N GLU A 112 42.61 4.43 53.60
CA GLU A 112 41.82 5.12 54.66
C GLU A 112 42.38 6.47 55.21
N HIS A 113 42.96 7.35 54.40
CA HIS A 113 43.52 8.64 54.82
C HIS A 113 42.66 9.84 54.37
N VAL A 114 42.03 10.47 55.35
CA VAL A 114 40.97 11.51 55.27
C VAL A 114 41.38 12.81 54.55
N GLU A 115 42.66 13.18 54.46
CA GLU A 115 43.09 14.45 53.85
C GLU A 115 43.32 14.42 52.32
N ARG A 116 43.32 13.23 51.69
CA ARG A 116 43.54 13.07 50.24
C ARG A 116 42.28 13.13 49.37
N ASP A 117 41.13 13.37 50.01
CA ASP A 117 39.77 13.14 49.52
C ASP A 117 39.13 14.34 48.75
N ARG A 118 39.82 15.50 48.68
CA ARG A 118 39.33 16.68 47.91
C ARG A 118 39.75 16.67 46.44
N LEU A 119 40.99 16.29 46.16
CA LEU A 119 41.55 16.27 44.79
C LEU A 119 41.02 15.08 43.97
N SER A 120 40.50 14.03 44.63
CA SER A 120 39.85 12.87 44.00
C SER A 120 38.48 13.25 43.49
N ARG A 121 37.68 13.86 44.37
CA ARG A 121 36.36 14.36 44.02
C ARG A 121 36.43 15.36 42.87
N GLU A 122 37.38 16.30 42.87
CA GLU A 122 37.54 17.29 41.80
C GLU A 122 37.83 16.66 40.42
N LEU A 123 38.56 15.53 40.37
CA LEU A 123 38.81 14.81 39.11
C LEU A 123 37.57 14.00 38.66
N ILE A 124 36.90 13.34 39.61
CA ILE A 124 35.64 12.62 39.34
C ILE A 124 34.59 13.60 38.81
N ASP A 125 34.51 14.80 39.39
CA ASP A 125 33.67 15.92 38.91
C ASP A 125 34.03 16.30 37.47
N LEU A 126 35.32 16.49 37.17
CA LEU A 126 35.77 16.84 35.81
C LEU A 126 35.49 15.74 34.77
N VAL A 127 35.61 14.45 35.15
CA VAL A 127 35.28 13.33 34.26
C VAL A 127 33.77 13.23 34.07
N ALA A 128 32.98 13.41 35.13
CA ALA A 128 31.52 13.43 35.05
C ALA A 128 31.02 14.56 34.14
N ASP A 129 31.52 15.79 34.34
CA ASP A 129 31.25 16.95 33.49
C ASP A 129 31.70 16.71 32.04
N GLY A 130 32.90 16.13 31.89
CA GLY A 130 33.46 15.77 30.59
C GLY A 130 32.57 14.80 29.82
N PHE A 131 31.94 13.83 30.48
CA PHE A 131 30.99 12.89 29.87
C PHE A 131 29.55 13.38 29.82
N GLY A 132 29.23 14.53 30.44
CA GLY A 132 27.89 15.08 30.51
C GLY A 132 26.96 14.31 31.46
N ILE A 133 27.51 13.65 32.48
CA ILE A 133 26.75 12.92 33.49
C ILE A 133 26.07 13.91 34.44
N ARG A 134 24.76 13.77 34.65
CA ARG A 134 24.01 14.70 35.51
C ARG A 134 24.40 14.52 36.96
N GLU A 135 24.32 15.58 37.77
CA GLU A 135 24.70 15.55 39.19
C GLU A 135 23.93 14.47 39.99
N GLY A 136 22.66 14.23 39.65
CA GLY A 136 21.86 13.14 40.22
C GLY A 136 22.34 11.74 39.85
N GLU A 137 22.70 11.52 38.59
CA GLU A 137 23.24 10.25 38.09
C GLU A 137 24.62 9.97 38.70
N LYS A 138 25.48 11.00 38.75
CA LYS A 138 26.79 10.95 39.37
C LYS A 138 26.70 10.45 40.81
N LYS A 139 25.80 11.03 41.60
CA LYS A 139 25.60 10.64 43.00
C LYS A 139 25.18 9.17 43.13
N CYS A 140 24.31 8.70 42.24
CA CYS A 140 23.92 7.28 42.20
C CYS A 140 25.12 6.38 41.87
N TYR A 141 25.95 6.72 40.88
CA TYR A 141 27.15 5.94 40.57
C TYR A 141 28.16 5.92 41.72
N GLU A 142 28.39 7.07 42.38
CA GLU A 142 29.28 7.17 43.54
C GLU A 142 28.79 6.31 44.71
N THR A 143 27.49 6.40 45.08
CA THR A 143 26.94 5.58 46.17
C THR A 143 26.95 4.08 45.81
N LEU A 144 26.73 3.70 44.55
CA LEU A 144 26.77 2.30 44.11
C LEU A 144 28.19 1.69 44.25
N VAL A 145 29.23 2.51 44.08
CA VAL A 145 30.64 2.06 44.15
C VAL A 145 31.23 2.18 45.55
N PHE A 146 31.10 3.34 46.20
CA PHE A 146 31.80 3.63 47.46
C PHE A 146 30.95 3.35 48.71
N GLU A 147 29.63 3.52 48.65
CA GLU A 147 28.74 3.57 49.83
C GLU A 147 27.51 2.68 49.66
N SER A 148 27.70 1.45 49.16
CA SER A 148 26.58 0.54 48.80
C SER A 148 25.62 0.22 49.95
N GLU A 149 26.06 0.36 51.21
CA GLU A 149 25.21 0.21 52.41
C GLU A 149 24.18 1.33 52.56
N GLN A 150 24.45 2.53 52.03
CA GLN A 150 23.54 3.69 52.07
C GLN A 150 22.51 3.68 50.92
N TRP A 151 22.57 2.69 50.03
CA TRP A 151 21.69 2.56 48.85
C TRP A 151 20.19 2.68 49.15
N PRO A 152 19.63 2.13 50.25
CA PRO A 152 18.21 2.28 50.57
C PRO A 152 17.76 3.75 50.63
N THR A 153 18.63 4.66 51.06
CA THR A 153 18.33 6.11 51.13
C THR A 153 18.28 6.77 49.75
N ILE A 154 19.04 6.25 48.78
CA ILE A 154 19.07 6.75 47.39
C ILE A 154 17.78 6.38 46.65
N THR A 155 17.23 5.18 46.90
CA THR A 155 15.99 4.70 46.26
C THR A 155 14.77 5.60 46.52
N GLN A 156 14.76 6.36 47.63
CA GLN A 156 13.69 7.32 47.93
C GLN A 156 13.78 8.61 47.10
N ARG A 157 14.97 8.93 46.58
CA ARG A 157 15.27 10.23 45.98
C ARG A 157 15.37 10.17 44.45
N TYR A 158 15.75 9.02 43.90
CA TYR A 158 15.93 8.82 42.48
C TYR A 158 15.11 7.61 42.04
N HIS A 159 14.19 7.82 41.10
CA HIS A 159 13.30 6.78 40.56
C HIS A 159 14.10 5.67 39.84
N GLU A 160 15.26 6.03 39.30
CA GLU A 160 16.13 5.11 38.57
C GLU A 160 16.94 4.18 39.49
N ALA A 161 16.94 4.43 40.80
CA ALA A 161 17.62 3.63 41.81
C ALA A 161 16.62 2.74 42.55
N PHE A 162 16.85 1.43 42.58
CA PHE A 162 15.95 0.45 43.17
C PHE A 162 16.70 -0.71 43.81
N LEU A 163 15.98 -1.52 44.58
CA LEU A 163 16.47 -2.74 45.23
C LEU A 163 15.75 -3.98 44.68
N ILE A 164 16.47 -5.10 44.61
CA ILE A 164 15.89 -6.43 44.34
C ILE A 164 16.14 -7.30 45.57
N GLY A 165 15.10 -7.89 46.17
CA GLY A 165 15.23 -8.77 47.34
C GLY A 165 13.90 -9.21 47.95
N ASP A 166 13.97 -9.99 49.05
CA ASP A 166 12.81 -10.54 49.78
C ASP A 166 12.09 -9.49 50.66
N GLN A 167 12.82 -8.49 51.17
CA GLN A 167 12.26 -7.35 51.92
C GLN A 167 12.91 -6.02 51.50
N PRO A 168 12.60 -5.46 50.32
CA PRO A 168 13.01 -4.10 50.00
C PRO A 168 12.17 -3.17 50.89
N GLN A 169 12.76 -2.62 51.95
CA GLN A 169 12.04 -1.78 52.90
C GLN A 169 11.46 -0.51 52.23
N LEU A 170 12.00 -0.10 51.07
CA LEU A 170 11.65 1.10 50.32
C LEU A 170 11.94 0.86 48.83
N GLY A 171 10.92 0.99 47.95
CA GLY A 171 11.05 1.05 46.47
C GLY A 171 11.92 -0.04 45.82
N GLY A 172 11.31 -1.11 45.31
CA GLY A 172 12.09 -2.18 44.68
C GLY A 172 11.25 -3.34 44.14
N VAL A 173 11.91 -4.19 43.35
CA VAL A 173 11.30 -5.42 42.80
C VAL A 173 11.31 -6.48 43.90
N ILE A 174 10.14 -6.73 44.51
CA ILE A 174 9.96 -7.76 45.56
C ILE A 174 10.01 -9.14 44.91
N LYS A 175 10.96 -9.99 45.34
CA LYS A 175 11.02 -11.39 44.94
C LYS A 175 11.23 -12.27 46.16
N GLN A 176 10.20 -13.04 46.50
CA GLN A 176 10.23 -13.97 47.62
C GLN A 176 11.36 -15.00 47.46
N GLY A 177 12.14 -15.22 48.52
CA GLY A 177 13.28 -16.16 48.54
C GLY A 177 14.63 -15.58 48.11
N TRP A 178 14.71 -14.31 47.74
CA TRP A 178 15.98 -13.63 47.43
C TRP A 178 16.61 -13.05 48.70
N THR A 179 17.42 -13.86 49.38
CA THR A 179 18.07 -13.51 50.66
C THR A 179 19.14 -12.42 50.55
N THR A 180 19.75 -12.27 49.37
CA THR A 180 20.78 -11.26 49.10
C THR A 180 20.19 -10.12 48.29
N ALA A 181 20.23 -8.91 48.83
CA ALA A 181 19.73 -7.73 48.15
C ALA A 181 20.70 -7.28 47.04
N LEU A 182 20.17 -6.84 45.91
CA LEU A 182 20.95 -6.19 44.85
C LEU A 182 20.63 -4.70 44.81
N ALA A 183 21.66 -3.86 44.92
CA ALA A 183 21.59 -2.45 44.56
C ALA A 183 21.54 -2.33 43.04
N CYS A 184 20.52 -1.67 42.50
CA CYS A 184 20.35 -1.52 41.06
C CYS A 184 20.15 -0.06 40.67
N PHE A 185 20.90 0.40 39.67
CA PHE A 185 20.73 1.71 39.05
C PHE A 185 20.48 1.57 37.56
N ARG A 186 19.30 2.03 37.11
CA ARG A 186 18.90 2.03 35.70
C ARG A 186 19.42 3.30 35.04
N HIS A 187 20.30 3.16 34.07
CA HIS A 187 20.78 4.32 33.33
C HIS A 187 19.62 4.98 32.55
N PRO A 188 19.34 6.29 32.69
CA PRO A 188 18.19 6.94 32.06
C PRO A 188 18.17 6.83 30.52
N GLU A 189 19.31 7.07 29.87
CA GLU A 189 19.40 7.07 28.39
C GLU A 189 19.63 5.70 27.75
N SER A 190 20.30 4.76 28.44
CA SER A 190 20.73 3.50 27.85
C SER A 190 20.07 2.27 28.44
N GLN A 191 19.25 2.45 29.49
CA GLN A 191 18.37 1.43 30.07
C GLN A 191 19.11 0.20 30.63
N VAL A 192 20.45 0.19 30.57
CA VAL A 192 21.32 -0.77 31.25
C VAL A 192 21.13 -0.60 32.74
N VAL A 193 20.88 -1.71 33.43
CA VAL A 193 20.80 -1.72 34.89
C VAL A 193 22.17 -2.11 35.41
N PHE A 194 22.85 -1.19 36.08
CA PHE A 194 24.08 -1.53 36.80
C PHE A 194 23.70 -2.09 38.16
N LEU A 195 24.18 -3.29 38.46
CA LEU A 195 23.88 -3.96 39.71
C LEU A 195 25.13 -4.27 40.53
N ARG A 196 24.95 -4.30 41.85
CA ARG A 196 25.96 -4.74 42.82
C ARG A 196 25.27 -5.45 43.99
N PRO A 197 25.75 -6.62 44.43
CA PRO A 197 25.20 -7.29 45.61
C PRO A 197 25.54 -6.55 46.90
N ILE A 198 24.55 -6.39 47.77
CA ILE A 198 24.66 -5.90 49.14
C ILE A 198 24.73 -7.13 50.05
N GLY A 199 25.94 -7.52 50.47
CA GLY A 199 26.19 -8.65 51.36
C GLY A 199 26.82 -9.89 50.71
N ALA A 200 26.99 -10.95 51.49
CA ALA A 200 27.78 -12.15 51.14
C ALA A 200 26.95 -13.26 50.45
N GLY A 201 26.21 -12.91 49.42
CA GLY A 201 25.32 -13.82 48.69
C GLY A 201 25.90 -14.45 47.43
N ALA A 202 25.57 -15.71 47.19
CA ALA A 202 25.92 -16.42 45.95
C ALA A 202 24.88 -16.17 44.84
N VAL A 203 24.73 -14.92 44.38
CA VAL A 203 23.90 -14.59 43.22
C VAL A 203 24.71 -14.82 41.94
N GLN A 204 24.12 -15.47 40.96
CA GLN A 204 24.73 -15.69 39.65
C GLN A 204 24.09 -14.82 38.58
N LEU A 205 24.91 -14.22 37.72
CA LEU A 205 24.50 -13.57 36.48
C LEU A 205 24.94 -14.46 35.31
N ASN A 206 23.98 -14.92 34.51
CA ASN A 206 24.23 -15.80 33.35
C ASN A 206 25.03 -17.07 33.70
N GLY A 207 24.88 -17.58 34.93
CA GLY A 207 25.57 -18.77 35.44
C GLY A 207 26.92 -18.51 36.12
N GLU A 208 27.42 -17.27 36.11
CA GLU A 208 28.65 -16.88 36.82
C GLU A 208 28.34 -16.13 38.11
N LEU A 209 29.12 -16.36 39.16
CA LEU A 209 28.95 -15.67 40.45
C LEU A 209 29.24 -14.17 40.32
N LEU A 210 28.36 -13.34 40.88
CA LEU A 210 28.57 -11.90 40.99
C LEU A 210 29.75 -11.59 41.92
N ASP A 211 30.59 -10.63 41.49
CA ASP A 211 31.68 -10.10 42.31
C ASP A 211 31.14 -8.99 43.23
N THR A 212 31.35 -9.12 44.54
CA THR A 212 30.86 -8.17 45.55
C THR A 212 31.58 -6.82 45.51
N ASN A 213 32.76 -6.76 44.90
CA ASN A 213 33.58 -5.55 44.83
C ASN A 213 33.40 -4.79 43.53
N ARG A 214 32.47 -5.22 42.67
CA ARG A 214 32.37 -4.71 41.30
C ARG A 214 30.93 -4.55 40.85
N THR A 215 30.67 -3.45 40.14
CA THR A 215 29.40 -3.25 39.44
C THR A 215 29.36 -4.06 38.15
N GLN A 216 28.24 -4.76 37.92
CA GLN A 216 28.05 -5.55 36.71
C GLN A 216 26.85 -5.02 35.91
N PRO A 217 26.97 -4.87 34.58
CA PRO A 217 25.84 -4.47 33.76
C PRO A 217 24.88 -5.65 33.59
N PHE A 218 23.61 -5.40 33.89
CA PHE A 218 22.48 -6.26 33.60
C PHE A 218 21.78 -5.75 32.35
N THR A 219 21.84 -6.55 31.30
CA THR A 219 21.39 -6.20 29.96
C THR A 219 20.26 -7.12 29.49
N PRO A 220 19.48 -6.73 28.47
CA PRO A 220 18.47 -7.60 27.86
C PRO A 220 19.02 -8.99 27.52
N GLY A 221 18.23 -10.02 27.82
CA GLY A 221 18.61 -11.43 27.67
C GLY A 221 19.44 -12.00 28.83
N SER A 222 19.90 -11.17 29.76
CA SER A 222 20.60 -11.66 30.96
C SER A 222 19.63 -12.22 31.99
N THR A 223 20.11 -13.20 32.76
CA THR A 223 19.35 -13.88 33.82
C THR A 223 20.12 -13.82 35.13
N LEU A 224 19.42 -13.48 36.20
CA LEU A 224 19.95 -13.54 37.55
C LEU A 224 19.36 -14.75 38.27
N ARG A 225 20.21 -15.56 38.90
CA ARG A 225 19.83 -16.74 39.67
C ARG A 225 20.26 -16.57 41.11
N HIS A 226 19.32 -16.82 42.03
CA HIS A 226 19.60 -16.92 43.45
C HIS A 226 19.30 -18.37 43.90
N PRO A 227 20.15 -19.00 44.72
CA PRO A 227 19.91 -20.35 45.23
C PRO A 227 18.52 -20.46 45.89
N GLY A 228 17.72 -21.44 45.46
CA GLY A 228 16.40 -21.71 46.05
C GLY A 228 15.27 -20.74 45.64
N ALA A 229 15.51 -19.81 44.71
CA ALA A 229 14.49 -18.89 44.20
C ALA A 229 14.34 -18.98 42.69
N ALA A 230 13.19 -18.53 42.17
CA ALA A 230 12.97 -18.45 40.73
C ALA A 230 13.95 -17.46 40.08
N PRO A 231 14.47 -17.76 38.87
CA PRO A 231 15.35 -16.86 38.15
C PRO A 231 14.63 -15.54 37.83
N LEU A 232 15.37 -14.44 37.92
CA LEU A 232 14.89 -13.10 37.58
C LEU A 232 15.48 -12.68 36.24
N HIS A 233 14.63 -12.28 35.31
CA HIS A 233 15.04 -11.89 33.98
C HIS A 233 14.93 -10.37 33.82
N PHE A 234 15.71 -9.82 32.89
CA PHE A 234 15.72 -8.37 32.64
C PHE A 234 14.33 -7.79 32.35
N VAL A 235 13.50 -8.53 31.62
CA VAL A 235 12.12 -8.15 31.25
C VAL A 235 11.22 -7.96 32.46
N ASP A 236 11.39 -8.79 33.50
CA ASP A 236 10.56 -8.74 34.70
C ASP A 236 10.79 -7.42 35.47
N ILE A 237 12.03 -6.92 35.44
CA ILE A 237 12.39 -5.62 36.00
C ILE A 237 11.80 -4.50 35.13
N GLN A 238 11.95 -4.58 33.80
CA GLN A 238 11.42 -3.58 32.89
C GLN A 238 9.90 -3.41 33.03
N ARG A 239 9.16 -4.51 33.19
CA ARG A 239 7.71 -4.49 33.39
C ARG A 239 7.30 -3.75 34.67
N SER A 240 8.01 -4.00 35.76
CA SER A 240 7.76 -3.34 37.05
C SER A 240 7.83 -1.81 36.92
N PHE A 241 8.75 -1.29 36.08
CA PHE A 241 8.84 0.14 35.80
C PHE A 241 7.75 0.69 34.87
N MET A 242 7.29 -0.11 33.90
CA MET A 242 6.22 0.31 33.00
C MET A 242 4.88 0.45 33.75
N GLU A 243 4.65 -0.38 34.77
CA GLU A 243 3.51 -0.29 35.68
C GLU A 243 3.55 1.03 36.49
N GLU A 244 4.72 1.44 36.99
CA GLU A 244 4.90 2.73 37.67
C GLU A 244 4.64 3.93 36.74
N GLU A 245 5.01 3.83 35.46
CA GLU A 245 4.81 4.88 34.46
C GLU A 245 3.36 4.96 33.90
N ASN A 246 2.42 4.14 34.40
CA ASN A 246 1.02 4.07 33.95
C ASN A 246 0.86 3.82 32.43
N ILE A 247 1.80 3.11 31.81
CA ILE A 247 1.68 2.75 30.39
C ILE A 247 0.60 1.65 30.27
N PRO A 248 -0.46 1.83 29.47
CA PRO A 248 -1.54 0.86 29.38
C PRO A 248 -1.03 -0.48 28.84
N GLU A 249 -1.16 -1.51 29.67
CA GLU A 249 -0.77 -2.88 29.36
C GLU A 249 -1.80 -3.53 28.42
N LEU A 250 -1.41 -3.73 27.16
CA LEU A 250 -2.16 -4.52 26.19
C LEU A 250 -1.68 -5.96 26.21
N THR A 251 -2.62 -6.89 26.13
CA THR A 251 -2.35 -8.32 26.06
C THR A 251 -2.91 -8.89 24.76
N LEU A 252 -2.03 -9.50 23.96
CA LEU A 252 -2.38 -10.30 22.80
C LEU A 252 -2.44 -11.78 23.24
N SER A 253 -3.62 -12.37 23.20
CA SER A 253 -3.85 -13.77 23.53
C SER A 253 -4.15 -14.60 22.28
N ILE A 254 -3.47 -15.73 22.16
CA ILE A 254 -3.61 -16.72 21.10
C ILE A 254 -4.08 -18.01 21.77
N ASP A 255 -5.26 -18.50 21.39
CA ASP A 255 -5.91 -19.65 22.01
C ASP A 255 -6.21 -20.72 20.95
N GLU A 256 -5.42 -21.80 20.99
CA GLU A 256 -5.49 -22.99 20.12
C GLU A 256 -5.64 -22.68 18.62
N VAL A 257 -4.92 -21.67 18.15
CA VAL A 257 -5.08 -21.18 16.78
C VAL A 257 -4.52 -22.17 15.79
N SER A 258 -5.35 -22.57 14.82
CA SER A 258 -4.93 -23.40 13.69
C SER A 258 -5.53 -22.89 12.37
N HIS A 259 -4.84 -23.14 11.27
CA HIS A 259 -5.25 -22.63 9.97
C HIS A 259 -5.01 -23.64 8.84
N TRP A 260 -5.97 -23.73 7.92
CA TRP A 260 -5.94 -24.57 6.75
C TRP A 260 -5.95 -23.73 5.47
N PHE A 261 -5.01 -23.98 4.58
CA PHE A 261 -5.09 -23.40 3.24
C PHE A 261 -6.17 -24.13 2.44
N GLN A 262 -7.13 -23.40 1.87
CA GLN A 262 -8.19 -23.98 1.03
C GLN A 262 -7.64 -24.76 -0.18
N TYR A 263 -6.47 -24.38 -0.69
CA TYR A 263 -5.76 -25.08 -1.75
C TYR A 263 -4.25 -25.00 -1.46
N PRO A 264 -3.49 -26.12 -1.44
CA PRO A 264 -3.85 -27.49 -1.78
C PRO A 264 -4.53 -28.31 -0.63
N ASN A 265 -5.40 -27.70 0.18
CA ASN A 265 -6.02 -28.31 1.36
C ASN A 265 -4.98 -28.90 2.34
N LYS A 266 -4.02 -28.07 2.72
CA LYS A 266 -2.93 -28.42 3.62
C LYS A 266 -3.05 -27.57 4.88
N GLN A 267 -2.91 -28.21 6.04
CA GLN A 267 -2.79 -27.52 7.31
C GLN A 267 -1.52 -26.65 7.28
N ALA A 268 -1.70 -25.36 7.49
CA ALA A 268 -0.66 -24.33 7.44
C ALA A 268 -0.08 -24.04 8.82
N LEU A 269 -0.91 -24.20 9.86
CA LEU A 269 -0.57 -24.00 11.26
C LEU A 269 -1.35 -25.01 12.11
N HIS A 270 -0.62 -25.74 12.94
CA HIS A 270 -1.16 -26.62 13.99
C HIS A 270 -1.55 -25.80 15.23
N PRO A 271 -2.41 -26.32 16.11
CA PRO A 271 -2.89 -25.57 17.29
C PRO A 271 -1.73 -24.91 18.03
N PHE A 272 -1.80 -23.59 18.14
CA PHE A 272 -0.79 -22.76 18.76
C PHE A 272 -1.44 -21.85 19.80
N SER A 273 -0.91 -21.90 21.03
CA SER A 273 -1.35 -21.07 22.15
C SER A 273 -0.17 -20.30 22.71
N ALA A 274 -0.34 -18.99 22.88
CA ALA A 274 0.66 -18.11 23.48
C ALA A 274 0.04 -16.78 23.92
N THR A 275 0.70 -16.10 24.83
CA THR A 275 0.34 -14.75 25.27
C THR A 275 1.54 -13.82 25.09
N ALA A 276 1.31 -12.62 24.56
CA ALA A 276 2.32 -11.58 24.44
C ALA A 276 1.77 -10.26 24.99
N GLN A 277 2.61 -9.50 25.68
CA GLN A 277 2.19 -8.28 26.37
C GLN A 277 2.92 -7.05 25.81
N SER A 278 2.31 -5.89 26.03
CA SER A 278 2.89 -4.58 25.75
C SER A 278 4.32 -4.48 26.30
N GLY A 279 5.22 -3.94 25.49
CA GLY A 279 6.64 -3.78 25.85
C GLY A 279 7.50 -5.03 25.70
N MET A 280 6.96 -6.13 25.17
CA MET A 280 7.76 -7.29 24.77
C MET A 280 8.22 -7.20 23.31
N LEU A 281 9.44 -7.64 23.06
CA LEU A 281 9.97 -7.99 21.74
C LEU A 281 9.94 -9.51 21.57
N VAL A 282 8.99 -10.02 20.79
CA VAL A 282 8.79 -11.44 20.53
C VAL A 282 9.49 -11.82 19.22
N GLY A 283 10.39 -12.79 19.28
CA GLY A 283 11.03 -13.39 18.11
C GLY A 283 10.24 -14.60 17.62
N VAL A 284 9.93 -14.66 16.32
CA VAL A 284 9.34 -15.84 15.68
C VAL A 284 10.37 -16.46 14.74
N MET A 285 10.78 -17.70 15.04
CA MET A 285 11.83 -18.43 14.34
C MET A 285 11.30 -19.73 13.74
N GLY A 286 11.94 -20.19 12.67
CA GLY A 286 11.53 -21.41 11.97
C GLY A 286 12.12 -21.49 10.58
N ALA A 287 12.23 -22.70 10.03
CA ALA A 287 12.68 -22.92 8.65
C ALA A 287 11.76 -22.26 7.62
N SER A 288 12.23 -22.07 6.39
CA SER A 288 11.36 -21.60 5.31
C SER A 288 10.16 -22.55 5.12
N GLY A 289 8.96 -21.98 4.97
CA GLY A 289 7.72 -22.77 4.87
C GLY A 289 7.19 -23.34 6.20
N SER A 290 7.69 -22.93 7.36
CA SER A 290 7.17 -23.34 8.68
C SER A 290 5.90 -22.61 9.14
N GLY A 291 5.27 -21.78 8.30
CA GLY A 291 4.02 -21.07 8.64
C GLY A 291 4.20 -19.72 9.36
N LYS A 292 5.41 -19.17 9.47
CA LYS A 292 5.69 -17.88 10.16
C LYS A 292 4.88 -16.71 9.61
N SER A 293 4.93 -16.47 8.30
CA SER A 293 4.14 -15.39 7.67
C SER A 293 2.64 -15.66 7.76
N THR A 294 2.21 -16.93 7.76
CA THR A 294 0.80 -17.29 8.00
C THR A 294 0.38 -16.90 9.41
N LEU A 295 1.19 -17.21 10.44
CA LEU A 295 0.94 -16.78 11.81
C LEU A 295 0.85 -15.25 11.91
N LEU A 296 1.79 -14.49 11.32
CA LEU A 296 1.72 -13.03 11.30
C LEU A 296 0.43 -12.51 10.66
N HIS A 297 -0.04 -13.12 9.57
CA HIS A 297 -1.29 -12.71 8.92
C HIS A 297 -2.53 -12.96 9.77
N LEU A 298 -2.56 -14.05 10.55
CA LEU A 298 -3.61 -14.34 11.53
C LEU A 298 -3.58 -13.33 12.68
N LEU A 299 -2.38 -13.04 13.20
CA LEU A 299 -2.18 -12.04 14.25
C LEU A 299 -2.57 -10.63 13.81
N ALA A 300 -2.35 -10.30 12.54
CA ALA A 300 -2.70 -9.02 11.96
C ALA A 300 -4.21 -8.83 11.71
N GLY A 301 -5.02 -9.88 11.90
CA GLY A 301 -6.44 -9.87 11.52
C GLY A 301 -6.67 -9.79 9.99
N THR A 302 -5.64 -10.06 9.19
CA THR A 302 -5.74 -10.04 7.71
C THR A 302 -6.29 -11.34 7.13
N ALA A 303 -6.26 -12.41 7.92
CA ALA A 303 -6.85 -13.71 7.62
C ALA A 303 -7.51 -14.26 8.90
N ASP A 304 -8.63 -14.96 8.73
CA ASP A 304 -9.31 -15.61 9.85
C ASP A 304 -8.69 -16.98 10.15
N PRO A 305 -8.50 -17.33 11.44
CA PRO A 305 -8.12 -18.68 11.82
C PRO A 305 -9.24 -19.67 11.47
N THR A 306 -8.87 -20.92 11.15
CA THR A 306 -9.87 -21.97 10.87
C THR A 306 -10.45 -22.52 12.17
N PHE A 307 -9.62 -22.62 13.21
CA PHE A 307 -10.02 -22.92 14.58
C PHE A 307 -9.20 -22.06 15.56
N GLY A 308 -9.72 -21.89 16.77
CA GLY A 308 -9.13 -21.03 17.80
C GLY A 308 -9.46 -19.54 17.60
N ARG A 309 -8.87 -18.70 18.44
CA ARG A 309 -9.10 -17.24 18.45
C ARG A 309 -7.83 -16.47 18.76
N VAL A 310 -7.70 -15.30 18.14
CA VAL A 310 -6.67 -14.31 18.47
C VAL A 310 -7.37 -13.07 18.95
N GLU A 311 -7.06 -12.63 20.16
CA GLU A 311 -7.71 -11.51 20.83
C GLU A 311 -6.67 -10.50 21.33
N LEU A 312 -7.04 -9.23 21.28
CA LEU A 312 -6.30 -8.10 21.83
C LEU A 312 -7.17 -7.48 22.93
N ASP A 313 -6.75 -7.63 24.18
CA ASP A 313 -7.54 -7.29 25.38
C ASP A 313 -8.98 -7.88 25.32
N GLY A 314 -9.10 -9.16 24.93
CA GLY A 314 -10.38 -9.86 24.83
C GLY A 314 -11.25 -9.50 23.62
N ILE A 315 -10.77 -8.62 22.72
CA ILE A 315 -11.45 -8.30 21.46
C ILE A 315 -10.77 -9.06 20.31
N PRO A 316 -11.50 -9.81 19.47
CA PRO A 316 -10.92 -10.46 18.29
C PRO A 316 -10.14 -9.48 17.41
N VAL A 317 -8.94 -9.87 16.96
CA VAL A 317 -8.09 -9.00 16.11
C VAL A 317 -8.71 -8.66 14.75
N THR A 318 -9.77 -9.37 14.36
CA THR A 318 -10.56 -9.12 13.15
C THR A 318 -11.56 -7.98 13.31
N ASP A 319 -11.87 -7.57 14.55
CA ASP A 319 -12.68 -6.39 14.84
C ASP A 319 -11.87 -5.12 14.54
N ASN A 320 -12.50 -4.16 13.85
CA ASN A 320 -11.92 -2.86 13.50
C ASN A 320 -11.30 -2.14 14.72
N ARG A 321 -11.87 -2.32 15.92
CA ARG A 321 -11.35 -1.71 17.16
C ARG A 321 -9.95 -2.21 17.51
N ALA A 322 -9.72 -3.52 17.40
CA ALA A 322 -8.43 -4.13 17.67
C ALA A 322 -7.47 -3.94 16.47
N ASN A 323 -7.95 -4.21 15.26
CA ASN A 323 -7.16 -4.16 14.02
C ASN A 323 -6.52 -2.78 13.79
N ALA A 324 -7.21 -1.69 14.13
CA ALA A 324 -6.69 -0.33 14.00
C ALA A 324 -5.40 -0.08 14.82
N HIS A 325 -5.17 -0.84 15.90
CA HIS A 325 -3.95 -0.75 16.72
C HIS A 325 -2.82 -1.69 16.27
N ILE A 326 -3.07 -2.53 15.26
CA ILE A 326 -2.10 -3.51 14.76
C ILE A 326 -1.50 -3.00 13.44
N GLY A 327 -0.20 -2.80 13.44
CA GLY A 327 0.61 -2.49 12.25
C GLY A 327 1.30 -3.74 11.74
N LEU A 328 1.28 -3.99 10.42
CA LEU A 328 1.98 -5.11 9.80
C LEU A 328 2.98 -4.57 8.77
N VAL A 329 4.27 -4.79 9.03
CA VAL A 329 5.35 -4.52 8.08
C VAL A 329 5.58 -5.79 7.25
N PRO A 330 5.21 -5.79 5.96
CA PRO A 330 5.41 -6.95 5.10
C PRO A 330 6.89 -7.16 4.73
N GLN A 331 7.23 -8.39 4.33
CA GLN A 331 8.56 -8.77 3.86
C GLN A 331 8.96 -7.94 2.62
N GLU A 332 8.06 -7.83 1.63
CA GLU A 332 8.23 -7.00 0.44
C GLU A 332 7.98 -5.51 0.72
N ASP A 333 8.84 -4.65 0.18
CA ASP A 333 8.74 -3.20 0.37
C ASP A 333 7.64 -2.60 -0.52
N HIS A 334 6.43 -2.43 0.02
CA HIS A 334 5.31 -1.82 -0.70
C HIS A 334 5.42 -0.28 -0.74
N LEU A 335 6.35 0.28 -1.51
CA LEU A 335 6.59 1.73 -1.57
C LEU A 335 6.02 2.35 -2.84
N LEU A 336 5.83 3.67 -2.86
CA LEU A 336 5.54 4.44 -4.09
C LEU A 336 6.86 4.93 -4.70
N PRO A 337 7.35 4.30 -5.78
CA PRO A 337 8.69 4.54 -6.31
C PRO A 337 8.95 5.98 -6.79
N GLU A 338 7.93 6.63 -7.35
CA GLU A 338 8.03 7.95 -7.96
C GLU A 338 8.06 9.08 -6.92
N LEU A 339 7.58 8.81 -5.71
CA LEU A 339 7.53 9.77 -4.62
C LEU A 339 8.83 9.76 -3.81
N THR A 340 9.09 10.86 -3.08
CA THR A 340 10.23 10.94 -2.17
C THR A 340 9.99 10.14 -0.89
N VAL A 341 11.06 9.90 -0.13
CA VAL A 341 10.99 9.30 1.21
C VAL A 341 10.01 10.09 2.11
N LYS A 342 10.13 11.42 2.12
CA LYS A 342 9.25 12.32 2.89
C LYS A 342 7.80 12.27 2.42
N GLU A 343 7.56 12.25 1.11
CA GLU A 343 6.20 12.21 0.55
C GLU A 343 5.47 10.89 0.83
N ASN A 344 6.18 9.77 0.75
CA ASN A 344 5.64 8.46 1.13
C ASN A 344 5.11 8.53 2.57
N LEU A 345 5.91 9.06 3.49
CA LEU A 345 5.53 9.22 4.89
C LEU A 345 4.42 10.26 5.09
N TRP A 346 4.48 11.37 4.36
CA TRP A 346 3.47 12.42 4.41
C TRP A 346 2.07 11.91 4.08
N TYR A 347 1.93 11.17 2.98
CA TYR A 347 0.63 10.63 2.58
C TYR A 347 0.12 9.57 3.55
N ALA A 348 1.00 8.69 4.05
CA ALA A 348 0.65 7.72 5.08
C ALA A 348 0.18 8.40 6.38
N ALA A 349 0.89 9.45 6.81
CA ALA A 349 0.54 10.24 7.98
C ALA A 349 -0.81 10.97 7.82
N ARG A 350 -1.07 11.58 6.66
CA ARG A 350 -2.34 12.28 6.39
C ARG A 350 -3.54 11.34 6.35
N LEU A 351 -3.37 10.11 5.86
CA LEU A 351 -4.41 9.09 5.87
C LEU A 351 -4.63 8.48 7.27
N ALA A 352 -3.56 8.36 8.05
CA ALA A 352 -3.62 7.84 9.42
C ALA A 352 -4.16 8.86 10.44
N HIS A 353 -3.81 10.14 10.30
CA HIS A 353 -4.08 11.23 11.26
C HIS A 353 -4.83 12.39 10.62
N GLY A 354 -5.92 12.10 9.91
CA GLY A 354 -6.63 13.07 9.07
C GLY A 354 -7.29 14.24 9.80
N LYS A 355 -7.45 14.14 11.14
CA LYS A 355 -7.98 15.22 11.99
C LYS A 355 -6.90 16.22 12.44
N GLU A 356 -5.62 15.88 12.35
CA GLU A 356 -4.54 16.76 12.74
C GLU A 356 -4.34 17.89 11.70
N PRO A 357 -3.95 19.10 12.14
CA PRO A 357 -3.54 20.14 11.22
C PRO A 357 -2.26 19.72 10.49
N GLU A 358 -2.10 20.19 9.25
CA GLU A 358 -0.96 19.82 8.40
C GLU A 358 0.40 20.12 9.04
N THR A 359 0.49 21.18 9.86
CA THR A 359 1.71 21.53 10.61
C THR A 359 2.08 20.48 11.66
N ALA A 360 1.10 19.85 12.32
CA ALA A 360 1.35 18.78 13.27
C ALA A 360 1.78 17.50 12.55
N THR A 361 1.11 17.16 11.45
CA THR A 361 1.50 16.03 10.59
C THR A 361 2.93 16.20 10.06
N ALA A 362 3.33 17.41 9.68
CA ALA A 362 4.68 17.68 9.16
C ALA A 362 5.75 17.44 10.23
N LYS A 363 5.53 17.96 11.44
CA LYS A 363 6.42 17.72 12.58
C LYS A 363 6.54 16.23 12.90
N ARG A 364 5.44 15.49 12.85
CA ARG A 364 5.41 14.04 13.08
C ARG A 364 6.24 13.29 12.02
N VAL A 365 6.12 13.66 10.75
CA VAL A 365 6.93 13.10 9.66
C VAL A 365 8.41 13.41 9.86
N ASP A 366 8.76 14.66 10.18
CA ASP A 366 10.16 15.06 10.40
C ASP A 366 10.78 14.35 11.61
N GLN A 367 10.01 14.14 12.70
CA GLN A 367 10.43 13.34 13.86
C GLN A 367 10.62 11.87 13.50
N CYS A 368 9.74 11.28 12.69
CA CYS A 368 9.86 9.90 12.23
C CYS A 368 11.11 9.71 11.36
N LEU A 369 11.36 10.64 10.43
CA LEU A 369 12.58 10.66 9.61
C LEU A 369 13.85 10.76 10.45
N LEU A 370 13.85 11.60 11.49
CA LEU A 370 14.98 11.74 12.41
C LEU A 370 15.24 10.43 13.18
N ARG A 371 14.19 9.85 13.78
CA ARG A 371 14.29 8.61 14.57
C ARG A 371 14.83 7.42 13.78
N LEU A 372 14.49 7.34 12.49
CA LEU A 372 14.92 6.26 11.60
C LEU A 372 16.23 6.56 10.83
N GLY A 373 16.82 7.73 11.03
CA GLY A 373 18.03 8.16 10.32
C GLY A 373 17.82 8.31 8.80
N LEU A 374 16.66 8.84 8.40
CA LEU A 374 16.26 9.05 6.99
C LEU A 374 16.23 10.54 6.60
N GLN A 375 16.70 11.46 7.46
CA GLN A 375 16.68 12.89 7.17
C GLN A 375 17.50 13.27 5.94
N GLU A 376 18.70 12.69 5.76
CA GLU A 376 19.57 13.01 4.63
C GLU A 376 19.00 12.59 3.27
N THR A 377 18.12 11.58 3.27
CA THR A 377 17.51 11.03 2.05
C THR A 377 16.05 11.44 1.87
N GLN A 378 15.54 12.35 2.71
CA GLN A 378 14.12 12.70 2.76
C GLN A 378 13.54 13.19 1.42
N ASP A 379 14.35 13.93 0.64
CA ASP A 379 13.95 14.54 -0.63
C ASP A 379 14.31 13.68 -1.86
N LEU A 380 14.99 12.54 -1.65
CA LEU A 380 15.31 11.63 -2.73
C LEU A 380 14.07 10.80 -3.09
N PRO A 381 13.81 10.55 -4.40
CA PRO A 381 12.82 9.57 -4.81
C PRO A 381 13.23 8.19 -4.31
N VAL A 382 12.25 7.34 -3.99
CA VAL A 382 12.54 5.97 -3.54
C VAL A 382 13.16 5.15 -4.68
N GLY A 383 12.59 5.28 -5.87
CA GLY A 383 12.97 4.55 -7.07
C GLY A 383 12.47 3.11 -7.08
N ASP A 384 12.46 2.52 -8.27
CA ASP A 384 12.02 1.14 -8.50
C ASP A 384 13.13 0.12 -8.18
N ALA A 385 12.78 -1.17 -8.16
CA ALA A 385 13.73 -2.25 -7.91
C ALA A 385 14.95 -2.26 -8.88
N LEU A 386 14.75 -1.78 -10.12
CA LEU A 386 15.79 -1.68 -11.15
C LEU A 386 16.58 -0.37 -11.09
N ASN A 387 15.97 0.72 -10.62
CA ASN A 387 16.55 2.06 -10.56
C ASN A 387 16.56 2.55 -9.10
N LYS A 388 17.32 1.84 -8.25
CA LYS A 388 17.38 2.15 -6.81
C LYS A 388 18.09 3.48 -6.58
N THR A 389 17.38 4.44 -5.97
CA THR A 389 17.96 5.75 -5.61
C THR A 389 18.41 5.79 -4.15
N ILE A 390 17.68 5.10 -3.26
CA ILE A 390 18.06 4.88 -1.85
C ILE A 390 18.61 3.47 -1.63
N SER A 391 19.45 3.29 -0.61
CA SER A 391 20.05 2.00 -0.25
C SER A 391 18.99 0.98 0.20
N GLY A 392 19.34 -0.31 0.21
CA GLY A 392 18.44 -1.38 0.69
C GLY A 392 18.04 -1.18 2.15
N GLY A 393 19.00 -0.83 3.02
CA GLY A 393 18.73 -0.50 4.42
C GLY A 393 17.82 0.71 4.60
N GLN A 394 18.05 1.79 3.86
CA GLN A 394 17.18 2.97 3.90
C GLN A 394 15.75 2.64 3.43
N ARG A 395 15.62 1.79 2.40
CA ARG A 395 14.33 1.32 1.89
C ARG A 395 13.57 0.51 2.93
N LYS A 396 14.24 -0.41 3.63
CA LYS A 396 13.63 -1.23 4.70
C LYS A 396 13.23 -0.37 5.91
N ARG A 397 14.06 0.61 6.30
CA ARG A 397 13.70 1.58 7.35
C ARG A 397 12.49 2.42 6.95
N LEU A 398 12.38 2.85 5.69
CA LEU A 398 11.19 3.55 5.19
C LEU A 398 9.94 2.64 5.20
N ASN A 399 10.08 1.37 4.82
CA ASN A 399 8.99 0.39 4.90
C ASN A 399 8.44 0.29 6.34
N ILE A 400 9.33 0.20 7.33
CA ILE A 400 8.97 0.21 8.75
C ILE A 400 8.35 1.56 9.13
N ALA A 401 8.94 2.68 8.71
CA ALA A 401 8.47 4.05 8.98
C ALA A 401 6.98 4.25 8.63
N LEU A 402 6.53 3.66 7.53
CA LEU A 402 5.16 3.81 7.04
C LEU A 402 4.12 3.13 7.94
N GLU A 403 4.53 2.11 8.70
CA GLU A 403 3.69 1.58 9.78
C GLU A 403 3.88 2.37 11.08
N LEU A 404 5.12 2.75 11.42
CA LEU A 404 5.40 3.47 12.66
C LEU A 404 4.71 4.84 12.75
N ILE A 405 4.56 5.52 11.62
CA ILE A 405 3.91 6.83 11.56
C ILE A 405 2.45 6.77 12.03
N ARG A 406 1.82 5.59 11.99
CA ARG A 406 0.45 5.35 12.48
C ARG A 406 0.37 5.23 14.00
N GLU A 407 1.51 5.03 14.67
CA GLU A 407 1.64 4.69 16.10
C GLU A 407 0.82 3.44 16.49
N PRO A 408 1.11 2.27 15.89
CA PRO A 408 0.47 1.03 16.28
C PRO A 408 0.89 0.65 17.70
N LYS A 409 -0.01 0.00 18.45
CA LYS A 409 0.31 -0.56 19.78
C LYS A 409 0.88 -1.97 19.69
N VAL A 410 0.53 -2.69 18.63
CA VAL A 410 1.11 -3.99 18.26
C VAL A 410 1.75 -3.84 16.89
N LEU A 411 3.05 -4.06 16.79
CA LEU A 411 3.82 -4.00 15.56
C LEU A 411 4.27 -5.42 15.17
N LEU A 412 3.79 -5.89 14.03
CA LEU A 412 4.14 -7.17 13.44
C LEU A 412 5.13 -6.91 12.30
N VAL A 413 6.28 -7.58 12.30
CA VAL A 413 7.35 -7.32 11.34
C VAL A 413 7.83 -8.62 10.71
N ASP A 414 7.65 -8.75 9.39
CA ASP A 414 8.07 -9.94 8.65
C ASP A 414 9.47 -9.75 8.05
N GLU A 415 10.42 -10.58 8.52
CA GLU A 415 11.84 -10.59 8.11
C GLU A 415 12.47 -9.19 7.98
N PRO A 416 12.61 -8.44 9.10
CA PRO A 416 13.17 -7.09 9.07
C PRO A 416 14.66 -7.04 8.66
N THR A 417 15.41 -8.10 8.96
CA THR A 417 16.87 -8.16 8.78
C THR A 417 17.30 -8.75 7.44
N SER A 418 16.36 -9.27 6.65
CA SER A 418 16.67 -9.91 5.36
C SER A 418 17.23 -8.89 4.36
N GLY A 419 18.37 -9.23 3.74
CA GLY A 419 19.04 -8.37 2.76
C GLY A 419 19.78 -7.16 3.34
N LEU A 420 19.96 -7.09 4.66
CA LEU A 420 20.74 -6.05 5.34
C LEU A 420 22.15 -6.52 5.72
N SER A 421 23.06 -5.57 5.97
CA SER A 421 24.34 -5.86 6.61
C SER A 421 24.13 -6.22 8.08
N SER A 422 25.09 -6.89 8.73
CA SER A 422 24.99 -7.25 10.15
C SER A 422 24.79 -6.01 11.04
N LYS A 423 25.55 -4.95 10.79
CA LYS A 423 25.46 -3.69 11.55
C LYS A 423 24.12 -2.97 11.33
N ASP A 424 23.60 -2.98 10.10
CA ASP A 424 22.28 -2.39 9.81
C ASP A 424 21.16 -3.21 10.44
N SER A 425 21.30 -4.53 10.51
CA SER A 425 20.36 -5.43 11.16
C SER A 425 20.32 -5.19 12.68
N GLU A 426 21.47 -5.07 13.32
CA GLU A 426 21.57 -4.72 14.74
C GLU A 426 20.94 -3.36 15.03
N SER A 427 21.31 -2.31 14.28
CA SER A 427 20.73 -0.98 14.44
C SER A 427 19.21 -0.96 14.24
N LEU A 428 18.68 -1.81 13.34
CA LEU A 428 17.24 -1.94 13.15
C LEU A 428 16.55 -2.67 14.30
N MET A 429 17.17 -3.74 14.80
CA MET A 429 16.65 -4.46 15.96
C MET A 429 16.69 -3.63 17.23
N ASP A 430 17.73 -2.80 17.41
CA ASP A 430 17.81 -1.82 18.50
C ASP A 430 16.65 -0.82 18.42
N LEU A 431 16.31 -0.34 17.21
CA LEU A 431 15.16 0.54 17.03
C LEU A 431 13.84 -0.16 17.39
N LEU A 432 13.65 -1.41 16.95
CA LEU A 432 12.47 -2.20 17.32
C LEU A 432 12.42 -2.44 18.83
N LYS A 433 13.57 -2.67 19.48
CA LYS A 433 13.65 -2.82 20.93
C LYS A 433 13.33 -1.51 21.64
N GLN A 434 13.85 -0.38 21.16
CA GLN A 434 13.53 0.94 21.70
C GLN A 434 12.04 1.25 21.66
N MET A 435 11.34 0.80 20.62
CA MET A 435 9.88 0.94 20.57
C MET A 435 9.16 0.19 21.68
N THR A 436 9.66 -0.97 22.08
CA THR A 436 9.06 -1.73 23.19
C THR A 436 9.10 -0.95 24.51
N HIS A 437 10.13 -0.13 24.72
CA HIS A 437 10.21 0.73 25.90
C HIS A 437 9.11 1.79 25.98
N THR A 438 8.44 2.11 24.86
CA THR A 438 7.31 3.03 24.84
C THR A 438 5.95 2.34 25.00
N GLY A 439 5.93 1.03 25.32
CA GLY A 439 4.72 0.24 25.44
C GLY A 439 4.17 -0.29 24.12
N THR A 440 5.02 -0.44 23.10
CA THR A 440 4.63 -1.14 21.87
C THR A 440 4.95 -2.63 22.02
N LEU A 441 4.00 -3.52 21.77
CA LEU A 441 4.29 -4.95 21.59
C LEU A 441 4.87 -5.15 20.19
N VAL A 442 6.07 -5.71 20.08
CA VAL A 442 6.72 -5.96 18.78
C VAL A 442 6.89 -7.46 18.58
N ILE A 443 6.38 -7.99 17.46
CA ILE A 443 6.55 -9.40 17.07
C ILE A 443 7.29 -9.42 15.74
N ALA A 444 8.51 -9.96 15.74
CA ALA A 444 9.39 -9.98 14.58
C ALA A 444 9.68 -11.42 14.13
N VAL A 445 9.38 -11.74 12.87
CA VAL A 445 9.83 -12.98 12.23
C VAL A 445 11.27 -12.79 11.78
N ILE A 446 12.20 -13.62 12.29
CA ILE A 446 13.63 -13.52 11.95
C ILE A 446 14.15 -14.87 11.48
N HIS A 447 14.78 -14.86 10.30
CA HIS A 447 15.51 -15.99 9.75
C HIS A 447 16.98 -15.86 10.17
N GLN A 448 17.42 -16.68 11.14
CA GLN A 448 18.80 -16.74 11.66
C GLN A 448 19.31 -15.41 12.28
N PRO A 449 18.89 -15.06 13.51
CA PRO A 449 19.42 -13.90 14.22
C PRO A 449 20.89 -14.12 14.64
N SER A 450 21.64 -13.01 14.74
CA SER A 450 22.94 -13.03 15.44
C SER A 450 22.74 -13.33 16.94
N GLY A 451 23.79 -13.76 17.63
CA GLY A 451 23.73 -14.02 19.07
C GLY A 451 23.28 -12.80 19.88
N ASP A 452 23.63 -11.59 19.46
CA ASP A 452 23.20 -10.34 20.08
C ASP A 452 21.71 -10.07 19.87
N ILE A 453 21.22 -10.18 18.63
CA ILE A 453 19.80 -10.02 18.32
C ILE A 453 18.96 -11.06 19.07
N PHE A 454 19.44 -12.31 19.12
CA PHE A 454 18.74 -13.39 19.80
C PHE A 454 18.54 -13.13 21.30
N ARG A 455 19.52 -12.50 21.97
CA ARG A 455 19.41 -12.11 23.38
C ARG A 455 18.48 -10.93 23.60
N SER A 456 18.23 -10.10 22.59
CA SER A 456 17.37 -8.92 22.72
C SER A 456 15.87 -9.29 22.84
N PHE A 457 15.49 -10.49 22.41
CA PHE A 457 14.13 -11.00 22.49
C PHE A 457 13.71 -11.27 23.93
N ASP A 458 12.48 -10.89 24.26
CA ASP A 458 11.84 -11.14 25.55
C ASP A 458 11.11 -12.49 25.55
N ALA A 459 10.57 -12.87 24.40
CA ALA A 459 9.97 -14.18 24.16
C ALA A 459 10.35 -14.72 22.78
N LEU A 460 10.35 -16.03 22.63
CA LEU A 460 10.69 -16.76 21.43
C LEU A 460 9.61 -17.80 21.11
N TRP A 461 9.10 -17.76 19.89
CA TRP A 461 8.21 -18.76 19.31
C TRP A 461 8.93 -19.48 18.19
N VAL A 462 9.03 -20.80 18.27
CA VAL A 462 9.70 -21.62 17.25
C VAL A 462 8.68 -22.50 16.55
N LEU A 463 8.61 -22.36 15.22
CA LEU A 463 7.76 -23.15 14.33
C LEU A 463 8.62 -24.03 13.41
N ASP A 464 8.27 -25.30 13.29
CA ASP A 464 8.92 -26.26 12.37
C ASP A 464 8.07 -26.52 11.10
N GLN A 465 8.68 -27.21 10.14
CA GLN A 465 8.10 -27.52 8.82
C GLN A 465 6.69 -28.10 8.93
N GLY A 466 5.73 -27.52 8.19
CA GLY A 466 4.33 -27.92 8.25
C GLY A 466 3.48 -27.11 9.23
N GLY A 467 4.06 -26.13 9.91
CA GLY A 467 3.31 -25.25 10.82
C GLY A 467 3.19 -25.83 12.23
N TYR A 468 4.14 -26.65 12.66
CA TYR A 468 4.15 -27.24 13.99
C TYR A 468 4.84 -26.31 14.99
N PRO A 469 4.17 -25.81 16.03
CA PRO A 469 4.85 -25.21 17.17
C PRO A 469 5.76 -26.23 17.86
N VAL A 470 6.99 -25.84 18.15
CA VAL A 470 7.98 -26.71 18.81
C VAL A 470 8.58 -26.09 20.07
N PHE A 471 8.47 -24.76 20.24
CA PHE A 471 8.86 -24.09 21.48
C PHE A 471 8.13 -22.76 21.64
N THR A 472 7.86 -22.38 22.89
CA THR A 472 7.27 -21.09 23.27
C THR A 472 7.80 -20.74 24.66
N GLY A 473 8.53 -19.64 24.79
CA GLY A 473 9.13 -19.28 26.07
C GLY A 473 10.23 -18.26 25.88
N ARG A 474 11.25 -18.25 26.75
CA ARG A 474 12.36 -17.31 26.63
C ARG A 474 13.47 -17.86 25.72
N PRO A 475 14.29 -17.00 25.07
CA PRO A 475 15.28 -17.45 24.10
C PRO A 475 16.34 -18.43 24.64
N LEU A 476 16.88 -18.16 25.84
CA LEU A 476 17.90 -19.03 26.45
C LEU A 476 17.32 -20.39 26.90
N ASP A 477 16.05 -20.38 27.34
CA ASP A 477 15.34 -21.59 27.75
C ASP A 477 15.10 -22.51 26.55
N ALA A 478 14.91 -21.94 25.34
CA ALA A 478 14.79 -22.71 24.11
C ALA A 478 16.03 -23.58 23.85
N LEU A 479 17.23 -23.01 23.97
CA LEU A 479 18.47 -23.75 23.76
C LEU A 479 18.66 -24.85 24.81
N THR A 480 18.31 -24.56 26.07
CA THR A 480 18.32 -25.57 27.15
C THR A 480 17.34 -26.70 26.83
N HIS A 481 16.12 -26.36 26.41
CA HIS A 481 15.05 -27.29 26.07
C HIS A 481 15.46 -28.26 24.95
N PHE A 482 15.91 -27.73 23.80
CA PHE A 482 16.33 -28.56 22.67
C PHE A 482 17.53 -29.44 23.00
N ARG A 483 18.52 -28.92 23.74
CA ARG A 483 19.69 -29.69 24.18
C ARG A 483 19.33 -30.81 25.17
N THR A 484 18.39 -30.55 26.07
CA THR A 484 17.92 -31.53 27.06
C THR A 484 17.22 -32.69 26.38
N ILE A 485 16.33 -32.42 25.42
CA ILE A 485 15.60 -33.47 24.68
C ILE A 485 16.57 -34.39 23.91
N VAL A 486 17.65 -33.84 23.37
CA VAL A 486 18.66 -34.64 22.64
C VAL A 486 19.78 -35.19 23.53
N ASN A 487 19.69 -35.04 24.85
CA ASN A 487 20.68 -35.48 25.83
C ASN A 487 22.10 -34.96 25.52
N HIS A 488 22.22 -33.67 25.20
CA HIS A 488 23.53 -33.03 24.99
C HIS A 488 24.31 -32.96 26.31
N PHE A 489 25.63 -33.23 26.28
CA PHE A 489 26.49 -33.34 27.47
C PHE A 489 26.47 -32.08 28.36
N ASP A 490 26.44 -30.89 27.75
CA ASP A 490 26.31 -29.60 28.44
C ASP A 490 24.99 -28.88 28.11
N ALA A 491 23.85 -29.44 28.53
CA ALA A 491 22.54 -28.85 28.25
C ALA A 491 22.33 -27.48 28.92
N GLU A 492 22.85 -27.28 30.13
CA GLU A 492 22.68 -26.06 30.92
C GLU A 492 23.62 -24.91 30.50
N GLN A 493 24.74 -25.21 29.86
CA GLN A 493 25.74 -24.21 29.47
C GLN A 493 25.44 -23.60 28.09
N VAL A 494 24.42 -22.74 28.04
CA VAL A 494 23.86 -22.18 26.80
C VAL A 494 24.71 -21.03 26.21
N ALA A 495 25.34 -20.25 27.08
CA ALA A 495 26.21 -19.14 26.70
C ALA A 495 27.68 -19.46 26.98
N CYS A 496 28.57 -18.89 26.18
CA CYS A 496 30.00 -18.93 26.49
C CYS A 496 30.27 -18.18 27.81
N GLY A 497 30.84 -18.84 28.83
CA GLY A 497 31.15 -18.19 30.11
C GLY A 497 32.07 -16.97 29.96
N LEU A 498 33.03 -17.03 29.03
CA LEU A 498 34.00 -15.94 28.82
C LEU A 498 33.42 -14.69 28.15
N CYS A 499 32.59 -14.85 27.12
CA CYS A 499 32.14 -13.73 26.28
C CYS A 499 30.63 -13.57 26.20
N GLY A 500 29.88 -14.42 26.90
CA GLY A 500 28.42 -14.45 26.88
C GLY A 500 27.80 -14.85 25.55
N HIS A 501 28.59 -15.07 24.48
CA HIS A 501 28.10 -15.36 23.14
C HIS A 501 27.20 -16.60 23.11
N VAL A 502 26.10 -16.49 22.39
CA VAL A 502 25.11 -17.54 22.18
C VAL A 502 25.02 -17.80 20.69
N ASN A 503 24.95 -19.06 20.28
CA ASN A 503 24.75 -19.44 18.88
C ASN A 503 23.30 -19.94 18.66
N PRO A 504 22.40 -19.10 18.11
CA PRO A 504 21.00 -19.45 17.87
C PRO A 504 20.83 -20.53 16.80
N GLU A 505 21.81 -20.71 15.90
CA GLU A 505 21.74 -21.73 14.83
C GLU A 505 21.70 -23.15 15.39
N GLN A 506 22.15 -23.35 16.63
CA GLN A 506 22.06 -24.64 17.29
C GLN A 506 20.62 -25.15 17.39
N ILE A 507 19.62 -24.28 17.53
CA ILE A 507 18.21 -24.68 17.53
C ILE A 507 17.89 -25.41 16.22
N PHE A 508 18.24 -24.82 15.08
CA PHE A 508 18.00 -25.44 13.77
C PHE A 508 18.87 -26.68 13.55
N ASN A 509 20.15 -26.64 13.94
CA ASN A 509 21.04 -27.79 13.82
C ASN A 509 20.54 -28.99 14.62
N ILE A 510 19.86 -28.79 15.76
CA ILE A 510 19.26 -29.85 16.58
C ILE A 510 17.94 -30.36 15.97
N ILE A 511 17.08 -29.45 15.51
CA ILE A 511 15.77 -29.82 14.92
C ILE A 511 15.96 -30.56 13.58
N GLU A 512 16.97 -30.18 12.79
CA GLU A 512 17.18 -30.68 11.43
C GLU A 512 18.16 -31.85 11.32
N VAL A 513 18.64 -32.42 12.44
CA VAL A 513 19.59 -33.55 12.43
C VAL A 513 19.05 -34.70 11.56
N PRO A 514 19.76 -35.09 10.48
CA PRO A 514 19.33 -36.20 9.64
C PRO A 514 19.69 -37.55 10.24
N VAL A 515 18.90 -38.58 9.91
CA VAL A 515 19.29 -39.97 10.08
C VAL A 515 20.38 -40.30 9.06
N LEU A 516 21.49 -40.87 9.52
CA LEU A 516 22.60 -41.28 8.66
C LEU A 516 22.45 -42.76 8.29
N ASP A 517 22.78 -43.11 7.04
CA ASP A 517 22.85 -44.49 6.59
C ASP A 517 24.11 -45.20 7.13
N GLY A 518 24.25 -46.50 6.86
CA GLY A 518 25.44 -47.29 7.27
C GLY A 518 26.76 -46.84 6.65
N ARG A 519 26.75 -45.87 5.71
CA ARG A 519 27.94 -45.24 5.09
C ARG A 519 28.16 -43.82 5.60
N GLY A 520 27.37 -43.35 6.58
CA GLY A 520 27.44 -42.00 7.13
C GLY A 520 26.83 -40.92 6.23
N LYS A 521 26.06 -41.27 5.20
CA LYS A 521 25.35 -40.29 4.35
C LYS A 521 23.96 -40.01 4.90
N SER A 522 23.53 -38.76 4.80
CA SER A 522 22.17 -38.36 5.15
C SER A 522 21.15 -39.13 4.30
N THR A 523 20.18 -39.76 4.98
CA THR A 523 19.02 -40.41 4.34
C THR A 523 17.98 -39.40 3.86
N GLY A 524 18.16 -38.10 4.17
CA GLY A 524 17.20 -37.04 3.91
C GLY A 524 16.02 -37.00 4.90
N GLN A 525 15.90 -38.00 5.79
CA GLN A 525 14.90 -38.02 6.86
C GLN A 525 15.51 -37.48 8.16
N ARG A 526 14.73 -36.69 8.90
CA ARG A 526 15.14 -36.15 10.20
C ARG A 526 15.07 -37.24 11.28
N ARG A 527 15.96 -37.16 12.27
CA ARG A 527 16.01 -38.08 13.42
C ARG A 527 14.78 -37.97 14.31
N ILE A 528 14.29 -36.75 14.51
CA ILE A 528 13.03 -36.44 15.22
C ILE A 528 12.16 -35.68 14.23
N SER A 529 10.94 -36.15 14.04
CA SER A 529 9.99 -35.55 13.10
C SER A 529 9.37 -34.26 13.64
N PRO A 530 8.87 -33.34 12.79
CA PRO A 530 8.19 -32.11 13.25
C PRO A 530 7.01 -32.39 14.18
N LYS A 531 6.30 -33.51 13.97
CA LYS A 531 5.18 -33.94 14.82
C LYS A 531 5.66 -34.35 16.20
N GLU A 532 6.73 -35.14 16.30
CA GLU A 532 7.29 -35.54 17.59
C GLU A 532 7.83 -34.33 18.38
N TRP A 533 8.43 -33.34 17.69
CA TRP A 533 8.81 -32.07 18.33
C TRP A 533 7.60 -31.30 18.87
N ASN A 534 6.48 -31.30 18.16
CA ASN A 534 5.23 -30.70 18.63
C ASN A 534 4.65 -31.47 19.84
N ASP A 535 4.74 -32.80 19.84
CA ASP A 535 4.30 -33.61 20.97
C ASP A 535 5.13 -33.27 22.24
N PHE A 536 6.45 -33.08 22.12
CA PHE A 536 7.28 -32.60 23.22
C PHE A 536 6.87 -31.20 23.70
N HIS A 537 6.56 -30.27 22.78
CA HIS A 537 6.07 -28.93 23.11
C HIS A 537 4.76 -28.97 23.90
N ASN A 538 3.79 -29.77 23.47
CA ASN A 538 2.49 -29.92 24.13
C ASN A 538 2.59 -30.53 25.53
N VAL A 539 3.56 -31.43 25.75
CA VAL A 539 3.73 -32.11 27.05
C VAL A 539 4.60 -31.30 28.02
N LEU A 540 5.67 -30.67 27.54
CA LEU A 540 6.68 -30.04 28.39
C LEU A 540 6.48 -28.53 28.56
N VAL A 541 5.88 -27.85 27.59
CA VAL A 541 5.83 -26.37 27.54
C VAL A 541 4.42 -25.85 27.75
N VAL A 542 3.43 -26.37 27.04
CA VAL A 542 2.03 -25.88 27.11
C VAL A 542 1.46 -25.89 28.54
N PRO A 543 1.67 -26.92 29.39
CA PRO A 543 1.14 -26.91 30.75
C PRO A 543 1.75 -25.82 31.64
N GLU A 544 2.99 -25.38 31.36
CA GLU A 544 3.60 -24.27 32.08
C GLU A 544 3.01 -22.93 31.63
N LEU A 545 2.70 -22.79 30.34
CA LEU A 545 2.02 -21.61 29.80
C LEU A 545 0.61 -21.45 30.37
N GLU A 546 -0.15 -22.54 30.47
CA GLU A 546 -1.51 -22.53 31.05
C GLU A 546 -1.50 -22.12 32.52
N LYS A 547 -0.49 -22.56 33.30
CA LYS A 547 -0.31 -22.15 34.70
C LYS A 547 0.09 -20.69 34.85
N ALA A 548 0.81 -20.15 33.87
CA ALA A 548 1.28 -18.76 33.87
C ALA A 548 0.26 -17.79 33.27
N ALA A 549 -0.80 -18.29 32.61
CA ALA A 549 -1.83 -17.45 32.02
C ALA A 549 -2.62 -16.71 33.11
N PRO A 550 -2.87 -15.39 32.94
CA PRO A 550 -3.70 -14.64 33.87
C PRO A 550 -5.13 -15.20 33.93
N ASP A 551 -5.75 -15.09 35.10
CA ASP A 551 -7.08 -15.64 35.40
C ASP A 551 -8.13 -15.09 34.40
N GLN A 552 -8.67 -15.96 33.53
CA GLN A 552 -9.58 -15.57 32.43
C GLN A 552 -10.89 -14.92 32.88
N ASN A 553 -11.18 -14.91 34.19
CA ASN A 553 -12.40 -14.33 34.77
C ASN A 553 -12.35 -12.82 34.99
N GLN A 554 -11.22 -12.14 34.74
CA GLN A 554 -11.18 -10.69 34.72
C GLN A 554 -11.51 -10.19 33.31
N THR A 555 -12.72 -9.62 33.13
CA THR A 555 -13.04 -8.83 31.94
C THR A 555 -12.10 -7.64 31.89
N VAL A 556 -11.02 -7.74 31.11
CA VAL A 556 -10.17 -6.61 30.79
C VAL A 556 -10.98 -5.70 29.88
N GLU A 557 -11.46 -4.57 30.40
CA GLU A 557 -12.03 -3.54 29.54
C GLU A 557 -10.96 -3.11 28.54
N PHE A 558 -11.28 -3.14 27.25
CA PHE A 558 -10.38 -2.68 26.19
C PHE A 558 -9.96 -1.23 26.47
N ARG A 559 -8.73 -1.04 26.96
CA ARG A 559 -8.20 0.29 27.35
C ARG A 559 -7.75 1.12 26.14
N GLY A 560 -7.89 0.57 24.93
CA GLY A 560 -7.68 1.30 23.69
C GLY A 560 -8.78 2.34 23.46
N LYS A 561 -8.47 3.62 23.63
CA LYS A 561 -9.26 4.67 22.98
C LYS A 561 -9.11 4.51 21.47
N VAL A 562 -10.16 4.00 20.81
CA VAL A 562 -10.30 4.04 19.36
C VAL A 562 -10.71 5.47 19.00
N ASP A 563 -9.76 6.40 19.07
CA ASP A 563 -9.96 7.67 18.40
C ASP A 563 -10.04 7.35 16.91
N ASN A 564 -11.17 7.61 16.28
CA ASN A 564 -11.29 7.45 14.83
C ASN A 564 -10.38 8.50 14.17
N ARG A 565 -9.11 8.13 13.90
CA ARG A 565 -8.04 9.02 13.44
C ARG A 565 -8.09 9.29 11.93
N THR A 566 -8.80 8.46 11.17
CA THR A 566 -8.85 8.58 9.71
C THR A 566 -9.68 9.80 9.27
N PRO A 567 -9.32 10.43 8.14
CA PRO A 567 -10.06 11.57 7.60
C PRO A 567 -11.46 11.15 7.15
N GLY A 568 -12.39 12.11 7.09
CA GLY A 568 -13.69 11.90 6.46
C GLY A 568 -13.58 11.70 4.93
N TRP A 569 -14.68 11.28 4.30
CA TRP A 569 -14.72 10.93 2.86
C TRP A 569 -14.10 11.99 1.94
N GLY A 570 -14.44 13.28 2.12
CA GLY A 570 -13.93 14.36 1.27
C GLY A 570 -12.42 14.60 1.44
N ALA A 571 -11.91 14.55 2.68
CA ALA A 571 -10.48 14.68 2.93
C ALA A 571 -9.70 13.47 2.39
N GLN A 572 -10.24 12.25 2.55
CA GLN A 572 -9.66 11.05 1.92
C GLN A 572 -9.60 11.17 0.40
N TRP A 573 -10.66 11.69 -0.24
CA TRP A 573 -10.70 11.92 -1.68
C TRP A 573 -9.60 12.90 -2.12
N CYS A 574 -9.48 14.04 -1.44
CA CYS A 574 -8.46 15.05 -1.75
C CYS A 574 -7.03 14.53 -1.58
N ILE A 575 -6.74 13.84 -0.47
CA ILE A 575 -5.41 13.30 -0.19
C ILE A 575 -5.02 12.26 -1.26
N GLN A 576 -5.94 11.38 -1.64
CA GLN A 576 -5.68 10.33 -2.62
C GLN A 576 -5.56 10.88 -4.04
N ALA A 577 -6.38 11.86 -4.41
CA ALA A 577 -6.25 12.57 -5.68
C ALA A 577 -4.90 13.30 -5.76
N ALA A 578 -4.51 14.04 -4.72
CA ALA A 578 -3.22 14.73 -4.66
C ALA A 578 -2.04 13.76 -4.75
N ARG A 579 -2.13 12.62 -4.06
CA ARG A 579 -1.13 11.54 -4.13
C ARG A 579 -0.97 11.01 -5.55
N ASP A 580 -2.07 10.69 -6.22
CA ASP A 580 -2.05 10.14 -7.57
C ASP A 580 -1.54 11.15 -8.61
N VAL A 581 -1.96 12.42 -8.49
CA VAL A 581 -1.46 13.52 -9.33
C VAL A 581 0.04 13.72 -9.13
N ASN A 582 0.52 13.79 -7.89
CA ASN A 582 1.95 13.97 -7.62
C ASN A 582 2.78 12.81 -8.15
N ARG A 583 2.29 11.56 -8.00
CA ARG A 583 2.95 10.38 -8.55
C ARG A 583 3.13 10.51 -10.07
N LYS A 584 2.05 10.89 -10.78
CA LYS A 584 2.05 11.03 -12.25
C LYS A 584 2.91 12.19 -12.74
N ILE A 585 2.89 13.34 -12.06
CA ILE A 585 3.72 14.51 -12.42
C ILE A 585 5.21 14.19 -12.30
N LYS A 586 5.61 13.40 -11.28
CA LYS A 586 7.01 13.01 -11.10
C LYS A 586 7.50 12.01 -12.14
N ASN A 587 6.61 11.20 -12.70
CA ASN A 587 6.92 10.34 -13.82
C ASN A 587 6.91 11.13 -15.15
N LYS A 588 8.00 11.86 -15.41
CA LYS A 588 8.15 12.71 -16.60
C LYS A 588 8.00 11.94 -17.92
N GLN A 589 8.49 10.70 -17.98
CA GLN A 589 8.40 9.88 -19.18
C GLN A 589 6.94 9.50 -19.48
N TYR A 590 6.20 9.05 -18.46
CA TYR A 590 4.78 8.75 -18.58
C TYR A 590 3.98 10.00 -19.01
N LEU A 591 4.23 11.15 -18.37
CA LEU A 591 3.52 12.39 -18.69
C LEU A 591 3.81 12.86 -20.12
N LEU A 592 5.07 12.79 -20.56
CA LEU A 592 5.48 13.16 -21.91
C LEU A 592 4.80 12.27 -22.96
N ILE A 593 4.82 10.95 -22.77
CA ILE A 593 4.19 10.00 -23.70
C ILE A 593 2.69 10.27 -23.78
N ASN A 594 1.98 10.34 -22.65
CA ASN A 594 0.54 10.57 -22.65
C ASN A 594 0.14 11.92 -23.24
N LEU A 595 0.95 12.96 -23.04
CA LEU A 595 0.68 14.30 -23.59
C LEU A 595 0.92 14.35 -25.11
N LEU A 596 1.94 13.65 -25.62
CA LEU A 596 2.30 13.66 -27.03
C LEU A 596 1.52 12.64 -27.88
N GLU A 597 1.06 11.55 -27.29
CA GLU A 597 0.32 10.50 -27.99
C GLU A 597 -0.88 11.05 -28.77
N ALA A 598 -1.70 11.87 -28.11
CA ALA A 598 -2.89 12.48 -28.69
C ALA A 598 -2.63 13.40 -29.89
N PRO A 599 -1.81 14.46 -29.78
CA PRO A 599 -1.52 15.33 -30.92
C PRO A 599 -0.79 14.60 -32.05
N VAL A 600 0.13 13.68 -31.76
CA VAL A 600 0.85 12.92 -32.79
C VAL A 600 -0.11 12.05 -33.60
N LEU A 601 -1.00 11.31 -32.94
CA LEU A 601 -2.02 10.49 -33.62
C LEU A 601 -3.02 11.36 -34.38
N ALA A 602 -3.44 12.50 -33.81
CA ALA A 602 -4.34 13.43 -34.49
C ALA A 602 -3.72 13.98 -35.78
N ILE A 603 -2.47 14.44 -35.73
CA ILE A 603 -1.73 14.99 -36.88
C ILE A 603 -1.56 13.91 -37.96
N LEU A 604 -1.12 12.71 -37.57
CA LEU A 604 -0.92 11.59 -38.48
C LEU A 604 -2.22 11.23 -39.23
N LEU A 605 -3.31 11.06 -38.49
CA LEU A 605 -4.61 10.70 -39.05
C LEU A 605 -5.20 11.82 -39.91
N ALA A 606 -5.12 13.07 -39.44
CA ALA A 606 -5.66 14.20 -40.16
C ALA A 606 -4.91 14.44 -41.48
N ILE A 607 -3.58 14.33 -41.51
CA ILE A 607 -2.80 14.44 -42.75
C ILE A 607 -3.13 13.30 -43.72
N LEU A 608 -3.19 12.06 -43.23
CA LEU A 608 -3.44 10.89 -44.07
C LEU A 608 -4.83 10.90 -44.70
N LEU A 609 -5.83 11.45 -44.00
CA LEU A 609 -7.22 11.47 -44.43
C LEU A 609 -7.64 12.80 -45.09
N ARG A 610 -6.78 13.83 -45.11
CA ARG A 610 -7.04 15.11 -45.79
C ARG A 610 -6.94 14.95 -47.31
N ALA A 611 -8.03 14.53 -47.94
CA ALA A 611 -8.13 14.36 -49.40
C ALA A 611 -9.45 14.94 -49.95
N THR A 612 -9.38 15.56 -51.14
CA THR A 612 -10.52 16.16 -51.85
C THR A 612 -10.42 15.78 -53.34
N GLU A 613 -11.55 15.46 -53.99
CA GLU A 613 -11.57 14.91 -55.35
C GLU A 613 -11.29 15.92 -56.48
N SER A 614 -11.54 17.22 -56.27
CA SER A 614 -11.79 18.14 -57.41
C SER A 614 -11.18 19.56 -57.30
N SER A 615 -10.31 19.85 -56.32
CA SER A 615 -9.77 21.21 -56.13
C SER A 615 -8.30 21.25 -55.69
N VAL A 616 -7.58 22.30 -56.12
CA VAL A 616 -6.18 22.59 -55.71
C VAL A 616 -6.10 22.96 -54.22
N ASN A 617 -7.19 23.50 -53.66
CA ASN A 617 -7.33 23.81 -52.25
C ASN A 617 -8.29 22.83 -51.58
N TYR A 618 -7.97 22.41 -50.36
CA TYR A 618 -8.83 21.54 -49.55
C TYR A 618 -10.18 22.21 -49.26
N ASN A 619 -11.26 21.43 -49.36
CA ASN A 619 -12.62 21.86 -49.05
C ASN A 619 -13.32 20.78 -48.22
N TYR A 620 -13.90 21.15 -47.08
CA TYR A 620 -14.55 20.21 -46.16
C TYR A 620 -15.73 19.47 -46.82
N GLY A 621 -16.55 20.17 -47.62
CA GLY A 621 -17.76 19.62 -48.20
C GLY A 621 -17.53 18.50 -49.21
N ASP A 622 -16.39 18.54 -49.90
CA ASP A 622 -15.97 17.57 -50.93
C ASP A 622 -15.01 16.50 -50.38
N ALA A 623 -14.74 16.49 -49.07
CA ALA A 623 -13.79 15.57 -48.45
C ALA A 623 -14.41 14.19 -48.18
N GLN A 624 -13.97 13.15 -48.89
CA GLN A 624 -14.57 11.82 -48.80
C GLN A 624 -14.29 11.08 -47.49
N ASN A 625 -13.15 11.38 -46.86
CA ASN A 625 -12.64 10.60 -45.73
C ASN A 625 -13.13 11.07 -44.35
N ILE A 626 -14.01 12.08 -44.28
CA ILE A 626 -14.50 12.63 -43.01
C ILE A 626 -15.23 11.57 -42.15
N PRO A 627 -16.15 10.74 -42.67
CA PRO A 627 -16.80 9.71 -41.86
C PRO A 627 -15.79 8.71 -41.27
N HIS A 628 -14.82 8.29 -42.08
CA HIS A 628 -13.75 7.40 -41.63
C HIS A 628 -12.87 8.06 -40.54
N PHE A 629 -12.53 9.34 -40.72
CA PHE A 629 -11.78 10.10 -39.73
C PHE A 629 -12.53 10.18 -38.38
N LEU A 630 -13.83 10.52 -38.40
CA LEU A 630 -14.65 10.60 -37.19
C LEU A 630 -14.73 9.24 -36.48
N PHE A 631 -14.86 8.14 -37.23
CA PHE A 631 -14.86 6.80 -36.66
C PHE A 631 -13.52 6.44 -36.01
N VAL A 632 -12.41 6.62 -36.73
CA VAL A 632 -11.07 6.31 -36.21
C VAL A 632 -10.75 7.18 -35.01
N SER A 633 -11.17 8.44 -34.98
CA SER A 633 -11.02 9.34 -33.83
C SER A 633 -11.69 8.79 -32.56
N VAL A 634 -12.88 8.18 -32.70
CA VAL A 634 -13.55 7.50 -31.59
C VAL A 634 -12.76 6.29 -31.10
N ILE A 635 -12.21 5.48 -32.02
CA ILE A 635 -11.38 4.31 -31.66
C ILE A 635 -10.10 4.74 -30.96
N VAL A 636 -9.46 5.81 -31.43
CA VAL A 636 -8.26 6.38 -30.80
C VAL A 636 -8.59 6.87 -29.38
N ALA A 637 -9.74 7.52 -29.17
CA ALA A 637 -10.18 7.91 -27.84
C ALA A 637 -10.39 6.70 -26.90
N ILE A 638 -10.93 5.59 -27.41
CA ILE A 638 -11.03 4.33 -26.64
C ILE A 638 -9.64 3.79 -26.30
N PHE A 639 -8.73 3.72 -27.28
CA PHE A 639 -7.37 3.23 -27.08
C PHE A 639 -6.63 4.05 -26.01
N MET A 640 -6.67 5.37 -26.08
CA MET A 640 -6.07 6.27 -25.08
C MET A 640 -6.64 6.02 -23.69
N GLY A 641 -7.97 5.93 -23.55
CA GLY A 641 -8.61 5.65 -22.27
C GLY A 641 -8.22 4.29 -21.68
N LEU A 642 -8.15 3.24 -22.50
CA LEU A 642 -7.71 1.92 -22.06
C LEU A 642 -6.25 1.93 -21.61
N THR A 643 -5.35 2.50 -22.41
CA THR A 643 -3.90 2.52 -22.12
C THR A 643 -3.59 3.28 -20.84
N VAL A 644 -4.28 4.41 -20.58
CA VAL A 644 -4.06 5.23 -19.38
C VAL A 644 -4.56 4.58 -18.09
N SER A 645 -5.58 3.72 -18.15
CA SER A 645 -6.29 3.22 -16.97
C SER A 645 -6.06 1.73 -16.66
N ALA A 646 -5.66 0.92 -17.65
CA ALA A 646 -5.68 -0.54 -17.53
C ALA A 646 -4.75 -1.13 -16.45
N GLU A 647 -3.69 -0.42 -16.05
CA GLU A 647 -2.74 -0.89 -15.04
C GLU A 647 -2.95 -0.31 -13.64
N GLU A 648 -3.77 0.71 -13.51
CA GLU A 648 -3.74 1.59 -12.34
C GLU A 648 -4.13 0.88 -11.03
N LEU A 649 -5.21 0.09 -11.03
CA LEU A 649 -5.64 -0.64 -9.82
C LEU A 649 -4.74 -1.82 -9.50
N PHE A 650 -4.07 -2.38 -10.52
CA PHE A 650 -3.09 -3.44 -10.38
C PHE A 650 -1.81 -2.93 -9.70
N GLN A 651 -1.28 -1.80 -10.14
CA GLN A 651 -0.07 -1.21 -9.53
C GLN A 651 -0.34 -0.79 -8.07
N ASP A 652 -1.53 -0.25 -7.78
CA ASP A 652 -1.89 0.22 -6.43
C ASP A 652 -2.21 -0.92 -5.44
N ARG A 653 -2.27 -2.19 -5.89
CA ARG A 653 -2.75 -3.33 -5.08
C ARG A 653 -1.93 -3.57 -3.81
N LEU A 654 -0.60 -3.41 -3.90
CA LEU A 654 0.31 -3.70 -2.78
C LEU A 654 0.22 -2.62 -1.70
N MET A 655 0.18 -1.36 -2.11
CA MET A 655 -0.03 -0.24 -1.19
C MET A 655 -1.39 -0.36 -0.48
N ARG A 656 -2.46 -0.69 -1.23
CA ARG A 656 -3.79 -0.90 -0.61
C ARG A 656 -3.83 -2.07 0.37
N LYS A 657 -3.06 -3.14 0.12
CA LYS A 657 -2.94 -4.25 1.08
C LYS A 657 -2.32 -3.78 2.40
N ARG A 658 -1.36 -2.85 2.35
CA ARG A 658 -0.78 -2.22 3.55
C ARG A 658 -1.81 -1.33 4.26
N GLU A 659 -2.52 -0.49 3.52
CA GLU A 659 -3.49 0.46 4.07
C GLU A 659 -4.81 -0.19 4.53
N ALA A 660 -4.96 -1.51 4.42
CA ALA A 660 -6.20 -2.23 4.70
C ALA A 660 -6.69 -2.04 6.15
N ASN A 661 -5.76 -2.06 7.12
CA ASN A 661 -6.05 -1.91 8.55
C ASN A 661 -6.51 -0.49 8.94
N LEU A 662 -6.41 0.49 8.03
CA LEU A 662 -6.96 1.84 8.25
C LEU A 662 -8.46 1.92 7.88
N HIS A 663 -9.03 0.89 7.24
CA HIS A 663 -10.43 0.87 6.79
C HIS A 663 -10.82 2.13 5.97
N LEU A 664 -9.94 2.54 5.06
CA LEU A 664 -10.18 3.68 4.17
C LEU A 664 -11.39 3.43 3.26
N ASN A 665 -12.09 4.50 2.87
CA ASN A 665 -13.29 4.38 2.05
C ASN A 665 -12.93 4.06 0.60
N TRP A 666 -13.34 2.86 0.14
CA TRP A 666 -13.13 2.40 -1.23
C TRP A 666 -13.73 3.34 -2.30
N GLY A 667 -14.92 3.89 -2.04
CA GLY A 667 -15.56 4.84 -2.94
C GLY A 667 -14.79 6.16 -3.06
N ALA A 668 -14.23 6.67 -1.96
CA ALA A 668 -13.40 7.88 -1.98
C ALA A 668 -12.14 7.68 -2.84
N TYR A 669 -11.46 6.54 -2.66
CA TYR A 669 -10.30 6.18 -3.49
C TYR A 669 -10.66 6.10 -4.97
N LEU A 670 -11.68 5.30 -5.31
CA LEU A 670 -12.00 5.01 -6.70
C LEU A 670 -12.48 6.27 -7.44
N THR A 671 -13.33 7.08 -6.80
CA THR A 671 -13.81 8.33 -7.41
C THR A 671 -12.69 9.36 -7.55
N ALA A 672 -11.75 9.44 -6.61
CA ALA A 672 -10.55 10.26 -6.75
C ALA A 672 -9.70 9.81 -7.94
N LYS A 673 -9.50 8.49 -8.06
CA LYS A 673 -8.76 7.89 -9.18
C LYS A 673 -9.43 8.18 -10.53
N CYS A 674 -10.73 7.94 -10.64
CA CYS A 674 -11.49 8.22 -11.85
C CYS A 674 -11.41 9.70 -12.23
N ALA A 675 -11.48 10.62 -11.26
CA ALA A 675 -11.35 12.06 -11.53
C ALA A 675 -10.00 12.42 -12.14
N VAL A 676 -8.89 11.87 -11.61
CA VAL A 676 -7.54 12.10 -12.16
C VAL A 676 -7.43 11.54 -13.58
N LEU A 677 -7.93 10.32 -13.82
CA LEU A 677 -7.92 9.70 -15.16
C LEU A 677 -8.78 10.48 -16.15
N PHE A 678 -9.95 10.97 -15.73
CA PHE A 678 -10.82 11.79 -16.56
C PHE A 678 -10.16 13.13 -16.91
N CYS A 679 -9.46 13.78 -15.98
CA CYS A 679 -8.72 15.00 -16.28
C CYS A 679 -7.63 14.77 -17.34
N ILE A 680 -6.89 13.66 -17.26
CA ILE A 680 -5.86 13.31 -18.24
C ILE A 680 -6.50 13.05 -19.61
N SER A 681 -7.55 12.23 -19.67
CA SER A 681 -8.24 11.96 -20.94
C SER A 681 -8.95 13.18 -21.51
N ALA A 682 -9.47 14.09 -20.68
CA ALA A 682 -10.03 15.36 -21.13
C ALA A 682 -8.96 16.22 -21.80
N LEU A 683 -7.77 16.34 -21.19
CA LEU A 683 -6.65 17.05 -21.79
C LEU A 683 -6.21 16.41 -23.12
N GLN A 684 -6.06 15.08 -23.17
CA GLN A 684 -5.70 14.34 -24.38
C GLN A 684 -6.71 14.54 -25.51
N THR A 685 -8.00 14.42 -25.21
CA THR A 685 -9.07 14.55 -26.21
C THR A 685 -9.23 15.99 -26.70
N VAL A 686 -8.99 17.00 -25.84
CA VAL A 686 -8.92 18.41 -26.25
C VAL A 686 -7.73 18.64 -27.18
N LEU A 687 -6.53 18.16 -26.84
CA LEU A 687 -5.34 18.29 -27.70
C LEU A 687 -5.52 17.59 -29.06
N PHE A 688 -6.07 16.37 -29.04
CA PHE A 688 -6.45 15.64 -30.25
C PHE A 688 -7.41 16.47 -31.09
N SER A 689 -8.43 17.05 -30.46
CA SER A 689 -9.46 17.84 -31.14
C SER A 689 -8.92 19.13 -31.75
N ILE A 690 -7.98 19.81 -31.08
CA ILE A 690 -7.34 21.03 -31.59
C ILE A 690 -6.57 20.69 -32.86
N CYS A 691 -5.69 19.68 -32.82
CA CYS A 691 -4.90 19.27 -33.99
C CYS A 691 -5.79 18.83 -35.15
N ALA A 692 -6.81 18.01 -34.88
CA ALA A 692 -7.76 17.52 -35.86
C ALA A 692 -8.55 18.63 -36.54
N SER A 693 -9.15 19.53 -35.75
CA SER A 693 -10.00 20.62 -36.26
C SER A 693 -9.23 21.63 -37.10
N VAL A 694 -7.97 21.91 -36.74
CA VAL A 694 -7.10 22.82 -37.52
C VAL A 694 -6.69 22.21 -38.87
N ILE A 695 -6.38 20.90 -38.92
CA ILE A 695 -5.89 20.27 -40.15
C ILE A 695 -7.03 19.93 -41.13
N LEU A 696 -8.18 19.49 -40.62
CA LEU A 696 -9.34 19.10 -41.43
C LEU A 696 -10.40 20.19 -41.59
N GLU A 697 -10.18 21.36 -40.99
CA GLU A 697 -11.07 22.54 -41.06
C GLU A 697 -12.52 22.18 -40.68
N LEU A 698 -12.70 21.45 -39.58
CA LEU A 698 -14.02 20.98 -39.14
C LEU A 698 -14.93 22.14 -38.69
N PRO A 699 -16.17 22.26 -39.19
CA PRO A 699 -17.02 23.42 -38.92
C PRO A 699 -17.65 23.41 -37.51
N GLY A 700 -17.50 24.53 -36.79
CA GLY A 700 -18.32 25.00 -35.65
C GLY A 700 -18.36 24.20 -34.34
N HIS A 701 -18.34 22.87 -34.38
CA HIS A 701 -18.71 21.99 -33.27
C HIS A 701 -17.54 21.52 -32.40
N PHE A 702 -16.51 22.35 -32.20
CA PHE A 702 -15.30 21.96 -31.46
C PHE A 702 -15.59 21.35 -30.07
N PHE A 703 -16.41 22.03 -29.25
CA PHE A 703 -16.74 21.55 -27.91
C PHE A 703 -17.55 20.25 -27.93
N GLY A 704 -18.49 20.10 -28.88
CA GLY A 704 -19.27 18.87 -29.02
C GLY A 704 -18.40 17.70 -29.48
N TYR A 705 -17.44 17.96 -30.37
CA TYR A 705 -16.47 16.97 -30.84
C TYR A 705 -15.55 16.52 -29.69
N ALA A 706 -14.90 17.46 -29.01
CA ALA A 706 -14.04 17.17 -27.88
C ALA A 706 -14.78 16.48 -26.73
N PHE A 707 -16.01 16.91 -26.41
CA PHE A 707 -16.82 16.30 -25.36
C PHE A 707 -17.27 14.87 -25.71
N THR A 708 -17.53 14.58 -26.98
CA THR A 708 -17.87 13.22 -27.43
C THR A 708 -16.65 12.30 -27.28
N LEU A 709 -15.49 12.73 -27.74
CA LEU A 709 -14.24 11.97 -27.58
C LEU A 709 -13.90 11.78 -26.09
N PHE A 710 -14.07 12.81 -25.27
CA PHE A 710 -13.92 12.72 -23.82
C PHE A 710 -14.88 11.71 -23.20
N SER A 711 -16.17 11.72 -23.57
CA SER A 711 -17.18 10.80 -23.01
C SER A 711 -16.85 9.34 -23.37
N VAL A 712 -16.36 9.10 -24.59
CA VAL A 712 -15.87 7.80 -25.05
C VAL A 712 -14.63 7.38 -24.26
N ALA A 713 -13.63 8.26 -24.13
CA ALA A 713 -12.41 7.99 -23.37
C ALA A 713 -12.69 7.75 -21.87
N ALA A 714 -13.64 8.49 -21.28
CA ALA A 714 -14.10 8.29 -19.90
C ALA A 714 -14.76 6.92 -19.72
N SER A 715 -15.61 6.50 -20.66
CA SER A 715 -16.19 5.15 -20.65
C SER A 715 -15.09 4.07 -20.76
N ALA A 716 -14.10 4.29 -21.63
CA ALA A 716 -12.95 3.40 -21.79
C ALA A 716 -12.04 3.36 -20.55
N ASN A 717 -11.86 4.47 -19.83
CA ASN A 717 -11.13 4.50 -18.56
C ASN A 717 -11.74 3.54 -17.54
N LEU A 718 -13.06 3.55 -17.39
CA LEU A 718 -13.75 2.64 -16.47
C LEU A 718 -13.59 1.18 -16.90
N PHE A 719 -13.65 0.93 -18.21
CA PHE A 719 -13.41 -0.40 -18.75
C PHE A 719 -11.97 -0.87 -18.50
N GLY A 720 -10.98 0.01 -18.64
CA GLY A 720 -9.59 -0.29 -18.28
C GLY A 720 -9.41 -0.57 -16.80
N LEU A 721 -10.06 0.17 -15.90
CA LEU A 721 -10.07 -0.15 -14.47
C LEU A 721 -10.66 -1.53 -14.18
N ILE A 722 -11.70 -1.94 -14.89
CA ILE A 722 -12.27 -3.30 -14.80
C ILE A 722 -11.22 -4.35 -15.23
N ILE A 723 -10.56 -4.15 -16.38
CA ILE A 723 -9.46 -5.01 -16.85
C ILE A 723 -8.37 -5.13 -15.79
N SER A 724 -7.98 -4.02 -15.16
CA SER A 724 -6.99 -3.96 -14.09
C SER A 724 -7.33 -4.86 -12.90
N LEU A 725 -8.62 -5.02 -12.59
CA LEU A 725 -9.11 -5.91 -11.55
C LEU A 725 -9.33 -7.36 -12.00
N LEU A 726 -9.44 -7.64 -13.30
CA LEU A 726 -9.65 -9.00 -13.79
C LEU A 726 -8.34 -9.77 -13.87
N PHE A 727 -7.25 -9.10 -14.24
CA PHE A 727 -5.97 -9.76 -14.52
C PHE A 727 -4.97 -9.67 -13.34
N ASN A 728 -4.02 -10.62 -13.34
CA ASN A 728 -2.98 -10.78 -12.32
C ASN A 728 -1.57 -10.33 -12.79
N SER A 729 -1.45 -9.82 -14.01
CA SER A 729 -0.17 -9.46 -14.61
C SER A 729 -0.34 -8.34 -15.63
N VAL A 730 0.54 -7.33 -15.55
CA VAL A 730 0.71 -6.24 -16.53
C VAL A 730 0.82 -6.77 -17.96
N ARG A 731 1.61 -7.83 -18.18
CA ARG A 731 1.80 -8.42 -19.52
C ARG A 731 0.48 -8.93 -20.10
N VAL A 732 -0.36 -9.54 -19.26
CA VAL A 732 -1.67 -10.07 -19.70
C VAL A 732 -2.65 -8.93 -19.95
N ILE A 733 -2.60 -7.87 -19.15
CA ILE A 733 -3.42 -6.66 -19.34
C ILE A 733 -3.18 -6.08 -20.74
N TYR A 734 -1.92 -5.87 -21.15
CA TYR A 734 -1.62 -5.34 -22.49
C TYR A 734 -2.01 -6.27 -23.64
N LEU A 735 -1.87 -7.59 -23.46
CA LEU A 735 -2.33 -8.57 -24.45
C LEU A 735 -3.86 -8.58 -24.60
N ALA A 736 -4.59 -8.15 -23.58
CA ALA A 736 -6.05 -8.08 -23.61
C ALA A 736 -6.58 -6.82 -24.33
N ILE A 737 -5.84 -5.72 -24.37
CA ILE A 737 -6.31 -4.45 -24.97
C ILE A 737 -6.75 -4.64 -26.44
N PRO A 738 -5.98 -5.29 -27.35
CA PRO A 738 -6.42 -5.53 -28.73
C PRO A 738 -7.69 -6.38 -28.82
N LEU A 739 -7.85 -7.38 -27.94
CA LEU A 739 -9.05 -8.23 -27.89
C LEU A 739 -10.32 -7.42 -27.60
N PHE A 740 -10.19 -6.28 -26.89
CA PHE A 740 -11.30 -5.38 -26.64
C PHE A 740 -11.49 -4.33 -27.74
N ILE A 741 -10.42 -3.89 -28.42
CA ILE A 741 -10.50 -2.90 -29.50
C ILE A 741 -11.08 -3.50 -30.78
N ILE A 742 -10.73 -4.74 -31.13
CA ILE A 742 -11.20 -5.38 -32.37
C ILE A 742 -12.74 -5.45 -32.44
N PRO A 743 -13.47 -5.89 -31.39
CA PRO A 743 -14.93 -5.80 -31.37
C PRO A 743 -15.46 -4.37 -31.50
N GLN A 744 -14.80 -3.38 -30.91
CA GLN A 744 -15.20 -1.97 -31.04
C GLN A 744 -15.03 -1.46 -32.49
N LEU A 745 -14.03 -1.95 -33.21
CA LEU A 745 -13.83 -1.66 -34.62
C LEU A 745 -14.90 -2.33 -35.50
N MET A 746 -15.17 -3.61 -35.27
CA MET A 746 -16.09 -4.40 -36.11
C MET A 746 -17.57 -4.07 -35.86
N LEU A 747 -17.96 -3.83 -34.61
CA LEU A 747 -19.35 -3.61 -34.20
C LEU A 747 -19.72 -2.12 -34.06
N GLY A 748 -18.83 -1.21 -34.50
CA GLY A 748 -19.08 0.23 -34.46
C GLY A 748 -19.98 0.75 -35.58
N GLY A 749 -20.24 -0.05 -36.62
CA GLY A 749 -21.14 0.29 -37.75
C GLY A 749 -20.49 1.03 -38.92
N ALA A 750 -19.22 1.45 -38.78
CA ALA A 750 -18.50 2.18 -39.83
C ALA A 750 -17.70 1.30 -40.80
N ILE A 751 -17.00 0.27 -40.29
CA ILE A 751 -16.24 -0.66 -41.14
C ILE A 751 -17.16 -1.71 -41.75
N VAL A 752 -18.03 -2.27 -40.91
CA VAL A 752 -19.05 -3.25 -41.32
C VAL A 752 -20.42 -2.65 -41.02
N PRO A 753 -21.20 -2.27 -42.05
CA PRO A 753 -22.58 -1.86 -41.86
C PRO A 753 -23.39 -2.93 -41.09
N PHE A 754 -24.28 -2.51 -40.19
CA PHE A 754 -24.99 -3.44 -39.30
C PHE A 754 -25.82 -4.50 -40.03
N ARG A 755 -26.33 -4.17 -41.23
CA ARG A 755 -27.17 -5.06 -42.05
C ARG A 755 -26.36 -6.07 -42.85
N SER A 756 -25.08 -5.78 -43.12
CA SER A 756 -24.18 -6.70 -43.82
C SER A 756 -23.48 -7.68 -42.86
N MET A 757 -23.80 -7.63 -41.57
CA MET A 757 -23.36 -8.63 -40.60
C MET A 757 -24.04 -9.98 -40.86
N HIS A 758 -23.50 -11.05 -40.27
CA HIS A 758 -24.07 -12.38 -40.38
C HIS A 758 -25.54 -12.41 -39.95
N THR A 759 -26.39 -13.15 -40.68
CA THR A 759 -27.86 -13.16 -40.54
C THR A 759 -28.36 -13.56 -39.16
N SER A 760 -27.56 -14.26 -38.35
CA SER A 760 -27.90 -14.60 -36.96
C SER A 760 -27.79 -13.42 -35.98
N ILE A 761 -27.09 -12.35 -36.35
CA ILE A 761 -26.83 -11.17 -35.50
C ILE A 761 -27.45 -9.92 -36.13
N ALA A 762 -27.42 -9.82 -37.46
CA ALA A 762 -27.98 -8.70 -38.21
C ALA A 762 -29.49 -8.60 -37.97
N LYS A 763 -29.97 -7.38 -37.75
CA LYS A 763 -31.40 -7.05 -37.81
C LYS A 763 -31.67 -6.24 -39.06
N ALA A 764 -32.82 -6.48 -39.68
CA ALA A 764 -33.18 -5.83 -40.93
C ALA A 764 -33.46 -4.33 -40.72
N THR A 765 -33.92 -3.92 -39.53
CA THR A 765 -34.38 -2.54 -39.27
C THR A 765 -33.66 -1.84 -38.11
N GLY A 766 -32.72 -2.53 -37.46
CA GLY A 766 -32.16 -2.09 -36.19
C GLY A 766 -30.70 -2.45 -35.97
N VAL A 767 -30.13 -1.85 -34.92
CA VAL A 767 -28.77 -2.20 -34.51
C VAL A 767 -28.77 -3.50 -33.71
N PRO A 768 -27.92 -4.49 -34.07
CA PRO A 768 -27.78 -5.74 -33.34
C PRO A 768 -27.52 -5.54 -31.86
N TRP A 769 -28.06 -6.43 -31.02
CA TRP A 769 -27.89 -6.34 -29.56
C TRP A 769 -26.41 -6.25 -29.12
N PRO A 770 -25.43 -6.96 -29.73
CA PRO A 770 -24.03 -6.84 -29.30
C PRO A 770 -23.49 -5.44 -29.58
N ALA A 771 -23.88 -4.83 -30.70
CA ALA A 771 -23.46 -3.48 -31.08
C ALA A 771 -24.10 -2.39 -30.19
N GLN A 772 -25.22 -2.68 -29.50
CA GLN A 772 -25.79 -1.75 -28.51
C GLN A 772 -24.92 -1.60 -27.25
N ALA A 773 -24.10 -2.61 -26.93
CA ALA A 773 -23.20 -2.57 -25.77
C ALA A 773 -21.83 -1.92 -26.07
N ILE A 774 -21.54 -1.60 -27.33
CA ILE A 774 -20.23 -1.17 -27.81
C ILE A 774 -20.12 0.37 -27.74
N ILE A 775 -19.04 0.86 -27.14
CA ILE A 775 -18.80 2.29 -26.87
C ILE A 775 -18.59 3.06 -28.18
N SER A 776 -17.84 2.46 -29.12
CA SER A 776 -17.47 3.11 -30.39
C SER A 776 -18.70 3.52 -31.21
N ARG A 777 -19.76 2.71 -31.19
CA ARG A 777 -21.01 2.99 -31.88
C ARG A 777 -21.62 4.31 -31.39
N TRP A 778 -21.83 4.44 -30.09
CA TRP A 778 -22.49 5.62 -29.52
C TRP A 778 -21.68 6.89 -29.74
N GLY A 779 -20.35 6.80 -29.64
CA GLY A 779 -19.44 7.90 -29.97
C GLY A 779 -19.51 8.29 -31.45
N PHE A 780 -19.48 7.31 -32.36
CA PHE A 780 -19.51 7.54 -33.79
C PHE A 780 -20.86 8.12 -34.25
N GLU A 781 -21.98 7.55 -33.80
CA GLU A 781 -23.32 8.08 -34.08
C GLU A 781 -23.48 9.52 -33.54
N ALA A 782 -22.91 9.84 -32.38
CA ALA A 782 -22.97 11.20 -31.84
C ALA A 782 -22.22 12.22 -32.71
N LEU A 783 -21.03 11.87 -33.22
CA LEU A 783 -20.24 12.76 -34.07
C LEU A 783 -20.84 12.94 -35.46
N THR A 784 -21.23 11.83 -36.09
CA THR A 784 -21.80 11.84 -37.45
C THR A 784 -23.11 12.61 -37.50
N THR A 785 -24.03 12.37 -36.56
CA THR A 785 -25.29 13.13 -36.49
C THR A 785 -25.05 14.61 -36.22
N MET A 786 -24.12 14.95 -35.32
CA MET A 786 -23.77 16.35 -35.04
C MET A 786 -23.26 17.08 -36.29
N TYR A 787 -22.32 16.52 -37.03
CA TYR A 787 -21.78 17.16 -38.23
C TYR A 787 -22.74 17.09 -39.44
N ALA A 788 -23.67 16.12 -39.49
CA ALA A 788 -24.65 16.01 -40.55
C ALA A 788 -25.89 16.91 -40.35
N SER A 789 -26.45 17.00 -39.14
CA SER A 789 -27.70 17.73 -38.87
C SER A 789 -27.53 19.08 -38.20
N ASP A 790 -26.52 19.25 -37.35
CA ASP A 790 -26.44 20.41 -36.45
C ASP A 790 -25.55 21.54 -36.98
N ASN A 791 -25.14 21.47 -38.25
CA ASN A 791 -24.34 22.50 -38.92
C ASN A 791 -25.18 23.72 -39.36
N ALA A 792 -24.50 24.82 -39.70
CA ALA A 792 -25.14 26.08 -40.04
C ALA A 792 -26.10 25.96 -41.24
N PHE A 793 -25.84 25.04 -42.18
CA PHE A 793 -26.66 24.81 -43.37
C PHE A 793 -27.89 23.93 -43.12
N SER A 794 -27.70 22.80 -42.42
CA SER A 794 -28.70 21.73 -42.29
C SER A 794 -29.66 21.98 -41.14
N SER A 795 -29.21 22.62 -40.06
CA SER A 795 -30.03 22.87 -38.87
C SER A 795 -31.32 23.68 -39.17
N PRO A 796 -31.27 24.78 -39.95
CA PRO A 796 -32.48 25.51 -40.33
C PRO A 796 -33.42 24.73 -41.26
N LEU A 797 -32.87 23.81 -42.07
CA LEU A 797 -33.61 23.06 -43.09
C LEU A 797 -34.16 21.73 -42.58
N PHE A 798 -33.63 21.23 -41.47
CA PHE A 798 -33.88 19.88 -40.95
C PHE A 798 -35.37 19.54 -40.81
N GLY A 799 -36.19 20.48 -40.33
CA GLY A 799 -37.63 20.26 -40.16
C GLY A 799 -38.37 20.07 -41.49
N ALA A 800 -38.02 20.89 -42.49
CA ALA A 800 -38.61 20.83 -43.82
C ALA A 800 -38.11 19.58 -44.58
N GLU A 801 -36.82 19.26 -44.49
CA GLU A 801 -36.23 18.06 -45.08
C GLU A 801 -36.78 16.76 -44.46
N GLN A 802 -36.98 16.74 -43.14
CA GLN A 802 -37.68 15.65 -42.47
C GLN A 802 -39.11 15.47 -42.98
N GLY A 803 -39.84 16.58 -43.18
CA GLY A 803 -41.19 16.55 -43.76
C GLY A 803 -41.21 15.99 -45.18
N MET A 804 -40.24 16.39 -46.00
CA MET A 804 -40.06 15.89 -47.36
C MET A 804 -39.74 14.39 -47.37
N ALA A 805 -38.71 13.95 -46.64
CA ALA A 805 -38.29 12.55 -46.57
C ALA A 805 -39.44 11.63 -46.09
N LYS A 806 -40.17 12.06 -45.05
CA LYS A 806 -41.36 11.35 -44.55
C LYS A 806 -42.44 11.18 -45.63
N ALA A 807 -42.78 12.26 -46.32
CA ALA A 807 -43.83 12.23 -47.33
C ALA A 807 -43.42 11.43 -48.57
N GLU A 808 -42.14 11.52 -48.96
CA GLU A 808 -41.55 10.75 -50.06
C GLU A 808 -41.55 9.25 -49.78
N TYR A 809 -41.08 8.84 -48.61
CA TYR A 809 -41.12 7.44 -48.17
C TYR A 809 -42.56 6.87 -48.23
N LEU A 810 -43.52 7.59 -47.65
CA LEU A 810 -44.90 7.12 -47.62
C LEU A 810 -45.52 7.04 -49.03
N ARG A 811 -45.23 8.02 -49.89
CA ARG A 811 -45.79 8.13 -51.24
C ARG A 811 -45.21 7.11 -52.22
N ASP A 812 -43.90 6.92 -52.19
CA ASP A 812 -43.17 6.23 -53.25
C ASP A 812 -42.69 4.84 -52.86
N ARG A 813 -42.69 4.51 -51.56
CA ARG A 813 -42.19 3.22 -51.05
C ARG A 813 -43.24 2.47 -50.26
N TRP A 814 -43.78 3.08 -49.22
CA TRP A 814 -44.74 2.41 -48.35
C TRP A 814 -46.06 2.08 -49.06
N VAL A 815 -46.66 3.04 -49.78
CA VAL A 815 -47.93 2.79 -50.51
C VAL A 815 -47.78 1.69 -51.56
N PRO A 816 -46.77 1.70 -52.46
CA PRO A 816 -46.56 0.61 -53.40
C PRO A 816 -46.35 -0.75 -52.73
N GLU A 817 -45.61 -0.81 -51.63
CA GLU A 817 -45.36 -2.06 -50.91
C GLU A 817 -46.63 -2.61 -50.22
N ILE A 818 -47.44 -1.74 -49.64
CA ILE A 818 -48.74 -2.13 -49.09
C ILE A 818 -49.70 -2.61 -50.19
N LYS A 819 -49.67 -2.00 -51.38
CA LYS A 819 -50.43 -2.50 -52.53
C LYS A 819 -49.94 -3.88 -52.96
N ARG A 820 -48.63 -4.12 -52.98
CA ARG A 820 -48.05 -5.44 -53.27
C ARG A 820 -48.54 -6.50 -52.28
N HIS A 821 -48.56 -6.21 -50.98
CA HIS A 821 -49.08 -7.12 -49.97
C HIS A 821 -50.61 -7.29 -50.02
N LEU A 822 -51.35 -6.27 -50.47
CA LEU A 822 -52.78 -6.38 -50.75
C LEU A 822 -53.03 -7.37 -51.89
N ASP A 823 -52.28 -7.26 -52.99
CA ASP A 823 -52.39 -8.17 -54.14
C ASP A 823 -52.04 -9.62 -53.73
N LEU A 824 -50.96 -9.81 -52.97
CA LEU A 824 -50.58 -11.14 -52.45
C LEU A 824 -51.59 -11.71 -51.44
N ALA A 825 -52.21 -10.87 -50.62
CA ALA A 825 -53.26 -11.31 -49.70
C ALA A 825 -54.57 -11.69 -50.42
N GLN A 826 -54.80 -11.22 -51.66
CA GLN A 826 -55.88 -11.73 -52.52
C GLN A 826 -55.57 -13.13 -53.06
N GLU A 827 -54.29 -13.48 -53.18
CA GLU A 827 -53.80 -14.81 -53.59
C GLU A 827 -53.68 -15.80 -52.41
N GLU A 828 -54.38 -15.54 -51.29
CA GLU A 828 -54.42 -16.35 -50.06
C GLU A 828 -53.09 -16.44 -49.27
N ASP A 829 -52.15 -15.50 -49.45
CA ASP A 829 -50.95 -15.43 -48.60
C ASP A 829 -51.26 -14.89 -47.19
N SER A 830 -51.27 -15.80 -46.22
CA SER A 830 -51.55 -15.51 -44.81
C SER A 830 -50.54 -14.54 -44.17
N GLU A 831 -49.27 -14.51 -44.61
CA GLU A 831 -48.23 -13.66 -44.02
C GLU A 831 -48.36 -12.21 -44.51
N SER A 832 -48.63 -12.03 -45.81
CA SER A 832 -48.96 -10.73 -46.39
C SER A 832 -50.25 -10.13 -45.84
N LEU A 833 -51.26 -10.95 -45.52
CA LEU A 833 -52.50 -10.49 -44.89
C LEU A 833 -52.25 -9.89 -43.49
N VAL A 834 -51.40 -10.53 -42.68
CA VAL A 834 -51.01 -9.98 -41.36
C VAL A 834 -50.26 -8.66 -41.53
N THR A 835 -49.35 -8.59 -42.49
CA THR A 835 -48.57 -7.38 -42.79
C THR A 835 -49.47 -6.22 -43.22
N LEU A 836 -50.44 -6.51 -44.08
CA LEU A 836 -51.42 -5.53 -44.56
C LEU A 836 -52.27 -4.97 -43.41
N ILE A 837 -52.82 -5.84 -42.54
CA ILE A 837 -53.65 -5.42 -41.40
C ILE A 837 -52.86 -4.49 -40.48
N LYS A 838 -51.62 -4.86 -40.13
CA LYS A 838 -50.74 -4.03 -39.29
C LYS A 838 -50.42 -2.68 -39.94
N GLY A 839 -50.08 -2.69 -41.24
CA GLY A 839 -49.76 -1.49 -42.00
C GLY A 839 -50.94 -0.50 -42.10
N LEU A 840 -52.13 -1.00 -42.44
CA LEU A 840 -53.35 -0.19 -42.51
C LEU A 840 -53.76 0.36 -41.13
N GLY A 841 -53.65 -0.46 -40.08
CA GLY A 841 -53.91 -0.04 -38.70
C GLY A 841 -52.99 1.08 -38.22
N ARG A 842 -51.70 1.04 -38.59
CA ARG A 842 -50.69 2.05 -38.20
C ARG A 842 -51.03 3.47 -38.65
N TYR A 843 -51.67 3.61 -39.82
CA TYR A 843 -52.09 4.91 -40.37
C TYR A 843 -53.59 5.14 -40.31
N GLN A 844 -54.33 4.30 -39.55
CA GLN A 844 -55.79 4.37 -39.40
C GLN A 844 -56.51 4.39 -40.75
N LEU A 845 -56.09 3.50 -41.66
CA LEU A 845 -56.70 3.29 -42.97
C LEU A 845 -57.56 2.02 -42.91
N ALA A 846 -58.70 2.01 -43.60
CA ALA A 846 -59.56 0.84 -43.78
C ALA A 846 -59.91 0.06 -42.48
N THR A 847 -60.08 0.74 -41.34
CA THR A 847 -60.31 0.13 -40.02
C THR A 847 -61.63 -0.62 -39.88
N ASP A 848 -62.57 -0.41 -40.80
CA ASP A 848 -63.94 -0.92 -40.72
C ASP A 848 -64.14 -2.22 -41.53
N ILE A 849 -63.08 -2.77 -42.12
CA ILE A 849 -63.12 -3.97 -42.97
C ILE A 849 -62.67 -5.19 -42.14
N HIS A 850 -63.51 -6.22 -42.01
CA HIS A 850 -63.15 -7.49 -41.36
C HIS A 850 -62.25 -8.33 -42.28
N MET A 851 -60.97 -8.49 -41.92
CA MET A 851 -59.94 -9.16 -42.74
C MET A 851 -59.48 -10.51 -42.13
N SER A 852 -60.36 -11.31 -41.52
CA SER A 852 -59.97 -12.49 -40.72
C SER A 852 -59.64 -13.77 -41.52
N SER A 853 -60.01 -13.88 -42.80
CA SER A 853 -59.87 -15.13 -43.59
C SER A 853 -59.56 -14.93 -45.08
N GLY A 854 -58.98 -13.78 -45.46
CA GLY A 854 -58.75 -13.40 -46.86
C GLY A 854 -59.45 -12.08 -47.23
N ILE A 855 -59.13 -11.52 -48.40
CA ILE A 855 -59.64 -10.21 -48.85
C ILE A 855 -60.45 -10.39 -50.13
N ASN A 856 -61.75 -10.10 -50.07
CA ASN A 856 -62.61 -10.11 -51.26
C ASN A 856 -62.22 -8.98 -52.23
N SER A 857 -62.46 -9.19 -53.53
CA SER A 857 -62.15 -8.23 -54.60
C SER A 857 -62.75 -6.84 -54.38
N GLU A 858 -63.97 -6.77 -53.83
CA GLU A 858 -64.62 -5.50 -53.48
C GLU A 858 -63.92 -4.76 -52.33
N ALA A 859 -63.49 -5.49 -51.29
CA ALA A 859 -62.76 -4.91 -50.16
C ALA A 859 -61.38 -4.39 -50.60
N ALA A 860 -60.69 -5.12 -51.48
CA ALA A 860 -59.42 -4.70 -52.04
C ALA A 860 -59.54 -3.43 -52.90
N LEU A 861 -60.61 -3.29 -53.71
CA LEU A 861 -60.88 -2.07 -54.47
C LEU A 861 -61.05 -0.83 -53.57
N VAL A 862 -61.75 -0.99 -52.45
CA VAL A 862 -61.91 0.07 -51.45
C VAL A 862 -60.56 0.43 -50.82
N ILE A 863 -59.76 -0.56 -50.44
CA ILE A 863 -58.43 -0.34 -49.87
C ILE A 863 -57.50 0.36 -50.88
N HIS A 864 -57.50 -0.06 -52.16
CA HIS A 864 -56.72 0.61 -53.22
C HIS A 864 -57.10 2.09 -53.37
N SER A 865 -58.39 2.41 -53.41
CA SER A 865 -58.89 3.79 -53.52
C SER A 865 -58.46 4.65 -52.31
N GLN A 866 -58.52 4.09 -51.10
CA GLN A 866 -58.05 4.76 -49.88
C GLN A 866 -56.52 4.98 -49.91
N LEU A 867 -55.75 4.01 -50.38
CA LEU A 867 -54.30 4.12 -50.53
C LEU A 867 -53.91 5.18 -51.58
N ASP A 868 -54.65 5.31 -52.69
CA ASP A 868 -54.42 6.37 -53.68
C ASP A 868 -54.78 7.76 -53.12
N THR A 869 -55.85 7.85 -52.35
CA THR A 869 -56.19 9.09 -51.62
C THR A 869 -55.10 9.45 -50.61
N PHE A 870 -54.59 8.47 -49.87
CA PHE A 870 -53.48 8.67 -48.94
C PHE A 870 -52.20 9.11 -49.66
N ARG A 871 -51.85 8.46 -50.78
CA ARG A 871 -50.71 8.83 -51.63
C ARG A 871 -50.80 10.28 -52.11
N ASN A 872 -51.99 10.74 -52.53
CA ASN A 872 -52.22 12.12 -52.93
C ASN A 872 -52.09 13.11 -51.76
N ARG A 873 -52.57 12.75 -50.56
CA ARG A 873 -52.34 13.55 -49.33
C ARG A 873 -50.84 13.68 -49.03
N GLN A 874 -50.07 12.61 -49.17
CA GLN A 874 -48.60 12.66 -48.99
C GLN A 874 -47.92 13.52 -50.06
N ARG A 875 -48.38 13.50 -51.31
CA ARG A 875 -47.89 14.43 -52.35
C ARG A 875 -48.11 15.90 -51.97
N ALA A 876 -49.29 16.24 -51.44
CA ALA A 876 -49.57 17.59 -50.95
C ALA A 876 -48.70 17.97 -49.73
N ALA A 877 -48.48 17.03 -48.81
CA ALA A 877 -47.58 17.22 -47.67
C ALA A 877 -46.13 17.47 -48.10
N TRP A 878 -45.64 16.73 -49.11
CA TRP A 878 -44.31 16.93 -49.69
C TRP A 878 -44.17 18.32 -50.33
N LEU A 879 -45.17 18.78 -51.10
CA LEU A 879 -45.17 20.12 -51.69
C LEU A 879 -45.12 21.21 -50.62
N LYS A 880 -45.92 21.07 -49.55
CA LYS A 880 -45.92 22.00 -48.42
C LYS A 880 -44.53 22.09 -47.77
N ALA A 881 -43.90 20.94 -47.48
CA ALA A 881 -42.57 20.88 -46.88
C ALA A 881 -41.48 21.44 -47.81
N LYS A 882 -41.59 21.21 -49.13
CA LYS A 882 -40.69 21.82 -50.12
C LYS A 882 -40.83 23.34 -50.17
N THR A 883 -42.05 23.87 -50.18
CA THR A 883 -42.29 25.32 -50.14
C THR A 883 -41.74 25.94 -48.86
N GLU A 884 -41.88 25.25 -47.71
CA GLU A 884 -41.28 25.68 -46.46
C GLU A 884 -39.74 25.73 -46.55
N ARG A 885 -39.11 24.68 -47.07
CA ARG A 885 -37.66 24.65 -47.32
C ARG A 885 -37.21 25.81 -48.21
N ASP A 886 -37.85 26.00 -49.36
CA ASP A 886 -37.51 27.05 -50.31
C ASP A 886 -37.72 28.45 -49.70
N SER A 887 -38.71 28.63 -48.81
CA SER A 887 -38.90 29.87 -48.05
C SER A 887 -37.80 30.13 -47.01
N ILE A 888 -37.26 29.08 -46.39
CA ILE A 888 -36.15 29.19 -45.43
C ILE A 888 -34.87 29.57 -46.18
N LEU A 889 -34.61 28.95 -47.35
CA LEU A 889 -33.49 29.32 -48.22
C LEU A 889 -33.55 30.80 -48.61
N LEU A 890 -34.73 31.31 -49.01
CA LEU A 890 -34.93 32.71 -49.34
C LEU A 890 -34.69 33.65 -48.14
N ARG A 891 -35.18 33.29 -46.94
CA ARG A 891 -34.99 34.10 -45.72
C ARG A 891 -33.53 34.21 -45.30
N LEU A 892 -32.73 33.17 -45.56
CA LEU A 892 -31.31 33.12 -45.20
C LEU A 892 -30.40 33.68 -46.30
N GLY A 893 -30.96 34.11 -47.45
CA GLY A 893 -30.18 34.62 -48.59
C GLY A 893 -29.41 33.53 -49.32
N TRP A 894 -29.90 32.29 -49.28
CA TRP A 894 -29.32 31.10 -49.94
C TRP A 894 -30.10 30.73 -51.19
N ASP A 895 -30.53 31.74 -51.95
CA ASP A 895 -31.30 31.61 -53.18
C ASP A 895 -30.41 31.47 -54.42
N ASN A 896 -29.20 32.03 -54.37
CA ASN A 896 -28.23 31.96 -55.45
C ASN A 896 -27.39 30.67 -55.40
N GLN A 897 -27.26 29.97 -56.53
CA GLN A 897 -26.54 28.71 -56.65
C GLN A 897 -25.06 28.81 -56.22
N SER A 898 -24.41 29.96 -56.43
CA SER A 898 -23.03 30.19 -55.98
C SER A 898 -22.90 30.29 -54.46
N THR A 899 -23.85 30.97 -53.80
CA THR A 899 -23.88 31.12 -52.34
C THR A 899 -24.15 29.79 -51.64
N VAL A 900 -25.11 29.01 -52.17
CA VAL A 900 -25.41 27.66 -51.67
C VAL A 900 -24.19 26.74 -51.83
N LYS A 901 -23.49 26.80 -52.97
CA LYS A 901 -22.30 25.97 -53.21
C LYS A 901 -21.15 26.34 -52.26
N ALA A 902 -20.94 27.63 -51.99
CA ALA A 902 -19.91 28.07 -51.06
C ALA A 902 -20.20 27.62 -49.62
N ILE A 903 -21.44 27.80 -49.15
CA ILE A 903 -21.85 27.41 -47.80
C ILE A 903 -21.84 25.88 -47.65
N LYS A 904 -22.30 25.14 -48.67
CA LYS A 904 -22.17 23.68 -48.68
C LYS A 904 -20.71 23.23 -48.62
N GLY A 905 -19.82 23.90 -49.35
CA GLY A 905 -18.38 23.62 -49.29
C GLY A 905 -17.80 23.75 -47.89
N THR A 906 -18.22 24.74 -47.11
CA THR A 906 -17.67 24.98 -45.77
C THR A 906 -18.40 24.23 -44.65
N GLU A 907 -19.71 23.99 -44.78
CA GLU A 907 -20.57 23.56 -43.66
C GLU A 907 -21.18 22.17 -43.84
N LEU A 908 -21.26 21.63 -45.07
CA LEU A 908 -21.95 20.35 -45.34
C LEU A 908 -21.05 19.37 -46.10
N ASN A 909 -20.74 18.25 -45.48
CA ASN A 909 -20.07 17.14 -46.15
C ASN A 909 -21.10 16.15 -46.73
N GLN A 910 -21.11 15.99 -48.06
CA GLN A 910 -22.09 15.15 -48.75
C GLN A 910 -21.91 13.67 -48.39
N THR A 911 -20.67 13.16 -48.37
CA THR A 911 -20.38 11.76 -48.02
C THR A 911 -20.86 11.41 -46.60
N LEU A 912 -20.71 12.33 -45.64
CA LEU A 912 -21.21 12.17 -44.29
C LEU A 912 -22.75 12.16 -44.23
N LEU A 913 -23.40 13.00 -45.02
CA LEU A 913 -24.87 13.00 -45.13
C LEU A 913 -25.36 11.68 -45.74
N ASP A 914 -24.69 11.17 -46.77
CA ASP A 914 -25.02 9.90 -47.42
C ASP A 914 -24.88 8.70 -46.46
N TRP A 915 -23.85 8.72 -45.59
CA TRP A 915 -23.67 7.74 -44.52
C TRP A 915 -24.82 7.77 -43.50
N THR A 916 -25.20 8.96 -43.03
CA THR A 916 -26.27 9.11 -42.01
C THR A 916 -27.67 8.88 -42.56
N THR A 917 -27.85 8.97 -43.89
CA THR A 917 -29.11 8.68 -44.59
C THR A 917 -29.15 7.27 -45.20
N GLU A 918 -28.05 6.50 -45.10
CA GLU A 918 -27.86 5.18 -45.72
C GLU A 918 -28.13 5.17 -47.24
N ALA A 919 -27.79 6.25 -47.94
CA ALA A 919 -28.18 6.47 -49.34
C ALA A 919 -27.56 5.48 -50.33
N ASP A 920 -26.29 5.10 -50.14
CA ASP A 920 -25.51 4.27 -51.07
C ASP A 920 -25.60 2.75 -50.80
N VAL A 921 -26.13 2.36 -49.63
CA VAL A 921 -26.16 0.95 -49.19
C VAL A 921 -27.51 0.28 -49.52
N LEU A 922 -28.55 1.05 -49.82
CA LEU A 922 -29.93 0.57 -49.86
C LEU A 922 -30.57 0.67 -51.26
N SER A 923 -30.65 -0.46 -51.95
CA SER A 923 -31.33 -0.55 -53.26
C SER A 923 -32.86 -0.55 -53.17
N THR A 924 -33.45 -1.16 -52.13
CA THR A 924 -34.91 -1.30 -51.99
C THR A 924 -35.56 -0.26 -51.06
N GLY A 925 -34.81 0.26 -50.08
CA GLY A 925 -35.30 1.34 -49.21
C GLY A 925 -36.42 0.96 -48.23
N ILE A 926 -36.70 -0.34 -48.08
CA ILE A 926 -37.71 -0.94 -47.21
C ILE A 926 -37.14 -2.25 -46.63
N ALA A 927 -37.48 -2.56 -45.38
CA ALA A 927 -37.26 -3.88 -44.78
C ALA A 927 -38.54 -4.36 -44.07
N LEU A 928 -38.79 -5.67 -44.11
CA LEU A 928 -39.90 -6.33 -43.43
C LEU A 928 -39.36 -7.04 -42.18
N GLU A 929 -39.86 -6.68 -41.00
CA GLU A 929 -39.50 -7.31 -39.71
C GLU A 929 -40.80 -7.47 -38.90
N ASP A 930 -41.06 -8.65 -38.35
CA ASP A 930 -42.29 -8.97 -37.59
C ASP A 930 -43.62 -8.63 -38.31
N ASN A 931 -43.68 -8.80 -39.65
CA ASN A 931 -44.81 -8.40 -40.49
C ASN A 931 -45.12 -6.90 -40.43
N GLU A 932 -44.12 -6.07 -40.14
CA GLU A 932 -44.20 -4.61 -40.27
C GLU A 932 -43.22 -4.12 -41.34
N ILE A 933 -43.68 -3.11 -42.09
CA ILE A 933 -42.88 -2.44 -43.11
C ILE A 933 -42.12 -1.29 -42.44
N HIS A 934 -40.79 -1.36 -42.49
CA HIS A 934 -39.92 -0.34 -41.91
C HIS A 934 -39.19 0.49 -42.97
N ASN A 935 -38.98 1.78 -42.66
CA ASN A 935 -38.16 2.65 -43.50
C ASN A 935 -36.70 2.38 -43.21
N THR A 936 -35.92 2.11 -44.25
CA THR A 936 -34.49 1.86 -44.12
C THR A 936 -33.64 3.03 -44.59
N LYS A 937 -34.18 3.93 -45.41
CA LYS A 937 -33.46 5.10 -45.94
C LYS A 937 -33.80 6.36 -45.15
N ASP A 938 -32.96 7.38 -45.28
CA ASP A 938 -33.15 8.69 -44.64
C ASP A 938 -33.20 8.55 -43.12
N ALA A 939 -32.35 7.66 -42.58
CA ALA A 939 -32.33 7.29 -41.17
C ALA A 939 -32.16 8.50 -40.25
N LEU A 940 -31.33 9.48 -40.64
CA LEU A 940 -31.18 10.77 -39.95
C LEU A 940 -32.51 11.52 -39.76
N TYR A 941 -33.42 11.47 -40.74
CA TYR A 941 -34.69 12.18 -40.73
C TYR A 941 -35.84 11.38 -40.11
N ALA A 942 -35.63 10.11 -39.79
CA ALA A 942 -36.63 9.28 -39.14
C ALA A 942 -36.84 9.71 -37.67
N LYS A 943 -38.11 9.89 -37.26
CA LYS A 943 -38.50 10.14 -35.86
C LYS A 943 -38.29 8.88 -34.98
N ALA A 944 -38.22 9.02 -33.67
CA ALA A 944 -38.02 7.89 -32.74
C ALA A 944 -39.15 6.82 -32.77
N HIS A 945 -40.39 7.25 -33.03
CA HIS A 945 -41.57 6.39 -33.26
C HIS A 945 -41.90 6.21 -34.76
N TRP A 946 -41.03 6.71 -35.65
CA TRP A 946 -40.98 6.30 -37.04
C TRP A 946 -40.58 4.81 -37.08
N PRO A 947 -40.97 4.00 -38.07
CA PRO A 947 -40.60 2.59 -38.05
C PRO A 947 -39.07 2.48 -38.06
N GLY A 948 -38.44 2.12 -36.95
CA GLY A 948 -37.01 1.86 -36.88
C GLY A 948 -36.34 2.26 -35.57
N SER A 949 -35.80 1.25 -34.87
CA SER A 949 -34.72 1.37 -33.90
C SER A 949 -33.35 1.34 -34.62
N GLY A 950 -33.26 2.05 -35.75
CA GLY A 950 -32.12 2.00 -36.66
C GLY A 950 -30.94 2.88 -36.22
N PRO A 951 -29.76 2.70 -36.84
CA PRO A 951 -28.61 3.56 -36.63
C PRO A 951 -28.95 5.00 -37.07
N PHE A 952 -28.44 6.02 -36.36
CA PHE A 952 -28.64 7.45 -36.67
C PHE A 952 -30.07 8.02 -36.53
N HIS A 953 -31.09 7.23 -36.18
CA HIS A 953 -32.46 7.71 -35.94
C HIS A 953 -32.55 8.75 -34.81
N ALA A 954 -33.44 9.75 -34.96
CA ALA A 954 -33.70 10.73 -33.90
C ALA A 954 -34.19 10.06 -32.60
N ALA A 955 -33.66 10.49 -31.45
CA ALA A 955 -33.99 9.89 -30.16
C ALA A 955 -35.18 10.59 -29.49
N GLN A 956 -36.14 9.81 -28.97
CA GLN A 956 -37.18 10.29 -28.07
C GLN A 956 -36.88 9.75 -26.68
N SER A 957 -36.85 10.64 -25.69
CA SER A 957 -36.68 10.23 -24.30
C SER A 957 -37.86 9.39 -23.84
N TRP A 958 -37.64 8.59 -22.79
CA TRP A 958 -38.70 7.82 -22.12
C TRP A 958 -39.81 8.72 -21.54
N ILE A 959 -39.53 10.02 -21.34
CA ILE A 959 -40.46 11.04 -20.83
C ILE A 959 -41.19 11.76 -21.99
N GLY A 960 -41.01 11.33 -23.25
CA GLY A 960 -41.67 11.90 -24.41
C GLY A 960 -41.05 13.22 -24.93
N LEU A 961 -40.03 13.76 -24.27
CA LEU A 961 -39.24 14.90 -24.73
C LEU A 961 -38.34 14.48 -25.91
N THR A 962 -38.34 15.27 -26.99
CA THR A 962 -37.46 15.09 -28.15
C THR A 962 -36.12 15.77 -27.88
N VAL A 963 -35.05 14.97 -27.77
CA VAL A 963 -33.71 15.45 -27.47
C VAL A 963 -32.82 15.23 -28.70
N PRO A 964 -31.89 16.15 -29.05
CA PRO A 964 -30.95 15.93 -30.14
C PRO A 964 -30.21 14.60 -29.97
N LYS A 965 -30.04 13.85 -31.06
CA LYS A 965 -29.49 12.48 -31.03
C LYS A 965 -28.12 12.41 -30.36
N ARG A 966 -27.24 13.40 -30.60
CA ARG A 966 -25.93 13.50 -29.93
C ARG A 966 -26.04 13.48 -28.40
N VAL A 967 -27.01 14.19 -27.83
CA VAL A 967 -27.19 14.28 -26.37
C VAL A 967 -27.76 12.97 -25.83
N ALA A 968 -28.66 12.31 -26.57
CA ALA A 968 -29.12 10.96 -26.22
C ALA A 968 -27.97 9.95 -26.17
N ASN A 969 -27.07 9.98 -27.16
CA ASN A 969 -25.89 9.13 -27.18
C ASN A 969 -24.93 9.44 -26.02
N TRP A 970 -24.73 10.72 -25.68
CA TRP A 970 -23.97 11.10 -24.48
C TRP A 970 -24.62 10.58 -23.19
N MET A 971 -25.94 10.68 -23.05
CA MET A 971 -26.65 10.14 -21.89
C MET A 971 -26.45 8.63 -21.75
N VAL A 972 -26.47 7.88 -22.85
CA VAL A 972 -26.19 6.43 -22.83
C VAL A 972 -24.74 6.14 -22.41
N LEU A 973 -23.77 6.86 -22.96
CA LEU A 973 -22.35 6.71 -22.58
C LEU A 973 -22.12 7.00 -21.10
N TRP A 974 -22.67 8.10 -20.58
CA TRP A 974 -22.53 8.48 -19.17
C TRP A 974 -23.32 7.58 -18.23
N ALA A 975 -24.50 7.09 -18.63
CA ALA A 975 -25.24 6.09 -17.87
C ALA A 975 -24.44 4.78 -17.77
N GLY A 976 -23.87 4.29 -18.88
CA GLY A 976 -22.99 3.12 -18.88
C GLY A 976 -21.75 3.33 -18.01
N THR A 977 -21.12 4.50 -18.10
CA THR A 977 -19.98 4.90 -17.26
C THR A 977 -20.34 4.88 -15.77
N PHE A 978 -21.49 5.43 -15.40
CA PHE A 978 -21.97 5.45 -14.02
C PHE A 978 -22.29 4.04 -13.49
N ILE A 979 -22.90 3.18 -14.31
CA ILE A 979 -23.16 1.77 -13.97
C ILE A 979 -21.84 1.03 -13.73
N MET A 980 -20.84 1.19 -14.61
CA MET A 980 -19.52 0.59 -14.41
C MET A 980 -18.84 1.10 -13.13
N MET A 981 -18.94 2.40 -12.85
CA MET A 981 -18.39 2.99 -11.62
C MET A 981 -19.08 2.43 -10.37
N LEU A 982 -20.41 2.34 -10.36
CA LEU A 982 -21.15 1.70 -9.26
C LEU A 982 -20.77 0.23 -9.10
N GLY A 983 -20.62 -0.52 -10.19
CA GLY A 983 -20.15 -1.90 -10.18
C GLY A 983 -18.78 -2.04 -9.52
N LEU A 984 -17.83 -1.15 -9.84
CA LEU A 984 -16.51 -1.10 -9.21
C LEU A 984 -16.58 -0.74 -7.72
N ILE A 985 -17.44 0.20 -7.32
CA ILE A 985 -17.64 0.58 -5.90
C ILE A 985 -18.22 -0.61 -5.12
N LEU A 986 -19.26 -1.26 -5.65
CA LEU A 986 -19.89 -2.41 -5.01
C LEU A 986 -18.95 -3.62 -4.92
N TRP A 987 -18.11 -3.84 -5.93
CA TRP A 987 -17.10 -4.91 -5.91
C TRP A 987 -16.14 -4.79 -4.73
N GLY A 988 -15.71 -3.57 -4.39
CA GLY A 988 -14.83 -3.34 -3.24
C GLY A 988 -15.49 -3.68 -1.90
N ASN A 989 -16.81 -3.48 -1.80
CA ASN A 989 -17.58 -3.79 -0.59
C ASN A 989 -17.99 -5.28 -0.49
N LEU A 990 -18.14 -5.96 -1.64
CA LEU A 990 -18.56 -7.36 -1.73
C LEU A 990 -17.42 -8.36 -1.56
N LYS A 991 -16.16 -7.91 -1.50
CA LYS A 991 -15.04 -8.80 -1.25
C LYS A 991 -14.94 -9.06 0.26
N PRO A 992 -15.24 -10.28 0.75
CA PRO A 992 -14.81 -10.64 2.10
C PRO A 992 -13.29 -10.51 2.15
N GLN A 993 -12.80 -9.73 3.12
CA GLN A 993 -11.40 -9.74 3.53
C GLN A 993 -11.05 -11.21 3.81
N GLY A 994 -10.11 -11.80 3.05
CA GLY A 994 -9.66 -13.18 3.29
C GLY A 994 -9.80 -14.20 2.15
N ARG A 995 -10.39 -13.89 0.98
CA ARG A 995 -10.29 -14.80 -0.18
C ARG A 995 -9.04 -14.51 -1.02
N PRO A 996 -7.96 -15.32 -0.96
CA PRO A 996 -6.93 -15.28 -2.00
C PRO A 996 -7.56 -15.58 -3.35
N ARG A 997 -7.11 -14.87 -4.40
CA ARG A 997 -7.52 -15.18 -5.79
C ARG A 997 -7.15 -16.64 -6.05
N ARG A 998 -8.13 -17.44 -6.52
CA ARG A 998 -7.82 -18.69 -7.23
C ARG A 998 -6.83 -18.32 -8.34
N THR A 999 -5.60 -18.78 -8.19
CA THR A 999 -4.59 -18.81 -9.25
C THR A 999 -5.07 -19.69 -10.38
#